data_AF-A0A969MEQ2-F1
#
_entry.id   AF-A0A969MEQ2-F1
#
_cell.length_a   1.000
_cell.length_b   1.000
_cell.length_c   1.000
_cell.angle_alpha   90.00
_cell.angle_beta   90.00
_cell.angle_gamma   90.00
#
_symmetry.space_group_name_H-M   'P 1'
#
loop_
_entity.id
_entity.type
_entity.pdbx_description
1 polymer ?
#
loop_
_entity_poly.entity_id
_entity_poly.type
_entity_poly.pdbx_seq_one_letter_code
_entity_poly.pdbx_strand_id
1 'polypeptide(L)'
;MSSSAIRIRPGQDALFLFNSGTTYNGTTTQPIYVEHLERIYKTTVTGVSGTFNPSCWTPIINYGITGATNLGGGTGFISSGTTDFNVNLLTLSGGSNIIIQTVGDVIKISSTVTGGTGTTSFSGLTSFTNVGAGGGLVGSTISGGGTNLELRRISGGTGINVSTTGSTIRIASTSTLTQGITGSTSCGVGSTLITSGAIPNRLYFKSISGGTNVTIIPSGDTLVIQASVSGGSAVPGGANTHVQFNSSGVFGGTANLTYAGATTAALVHGSSNIATGATSHAQGCNTRAIGTSAHAEGCATCAIGTFSHAEGATSCACGNFAHVEGIQNVANADYSHAEGSSTCSRGIASHSEGCITIASGVTSHSEGCNTIAYNNFSHAEGQTTFAIGISSHSEGFNNRAIGCGSHAEGCGNCSIGIFSHAEGNSTCASGQSSHSEGSFSRAIAFGSHAEGQTTNSCGNFSHAEGGLTTAFCTHSHAEGCQTSACHCFSHAEGHGSVTCAIGSHAEGRLSVTHACYSHAEGQQTNACGIFSHSEGCATCSVGCGSHAEGQLSIAVGNFSSSEGSNTRAVGNCSKAIGIITCAVGDGSFAGGKGVAVAGKWVNACGLNSFNFSENDNTQVVDQGANAQRSVILGGLNHHIDSANINAAIIGGTGIKLSGATPYSNFVAVPNLAIMSTPASGGTAALTWNSTTKKIGLGLLASGPAGANQQIQFNNSGVFGASINLTFNNVSNTLSTTNLTLAGAATVGGNVQVDGQIWATQSALVDGGTINWNLDTIPNATVTLAGNRSLANPTNMKAGGTYYLIVTQDGTGNRTLAFGTAYKWPNGTVPSLSTAANAVDILTFISNGTNMYGVLTPNLS
;
A
#
# COMPACT_ATOMS: atom_id res chain seq x y z
N MET A 1 126.11 -7.81 94.79
CA MET A 1 126.74 -6.56 95.26
C MET A 1 126.31 -5.41 94.34
N SER A 2 126.64 -4.17 94.67
CA SER A 2 126.00 -2.93 94.20
C SER A 2 125.96 -2.66 92.68
N SER A 3 124.74 -2.49 92.14
CA SER A 3 124.29 -1.24 91.49
C SER A 3 122.75 -1.21 91.43
N SER A 4 122.14 -0.02 91.54
CA SER A 4 120.74 0.10 91.96
C SER A 4 119.75 0.27 90.79
N ALA A 5 119.24 -0.85 90.28
CA ALA A 5 118.04 -0.88 89.44
C ALA A 5 116.87 -1.48 90.24
N ILE A 6 115.68 -0.87 90.18
CA ILE A 6 114.46 -1.42 90.79
C ILE A 6 113.97 -2.58 89.93
N ARG A 7 114.46 -3.78 90.22
CA ARG A 7 114.11 -5.03 89.52
C ARG A 7 113.20 -5.87 90.41
N ILE A 8 111.88 -5.66 90.28
CA ILE A 8 110.85 -6.47 90.95
C ILE A 8 110.95 -7.91 90.44
N ARG A 9 110.74 -8.89 91.32
CA ARG A 9 110.77 -10.33 90.98
C ARG A 9 109.34 -10.86 90.78
N PRO A 10 109.14 -11.94 90.00
CA PRO A 10 107.83 -12.57 89.86
C PRO A 10 107.26 -13.01 91.22
N GLY A 11 105.95 -12.83 91.41
CA GLY A 11 105.22 -13.35 92.58
C GLY A 11 105.04 -12.40 93.78
N GLN A 12 105.09 -11.07 93.58
CA GLN A 12 104.67 -10.10 94.61
C GLN A 12 103.76 -9.02 94.01
N ASP A 13 102.57 -8.84 94.61
CA ASP A 13 101.59 -7.82 94.20
C ASP A 13 102.03 -6.42 94.65
N ALA A 14 102.46 -5.58 93.69
CA ALA A 14 102.88 -4.20 93.94
C ALA A 14 101.72 -3.21 93.69
N LEU A 15 100.97 -2.87 94.74
CA LEU A 15 99.84 -1.93 94.65
C LEU A 15 100.32 -0.46 94.63
N PHE A 16 100.54 0.09 93.43
CA PHE A 16 100.85 1.51 93.24
C PHE A 16 99.59 2.39 93.27
N LEU A 17 99.28 2.99 94.43
CA LEU A 17 98.28 4.06 94.52
C LEU A 17 98.88 5.41 94.11
N PHE A 18 98.59 5.88 92.90
CA PHE A 18 98.76 7.28 92.53
C PHE A 18 97.49 8.06 92.89
N ASN A 19 97.57 8.91 93.92
CA ASN A 19 96.43 9.72 94.35
C ASN A 19 96.18 10.89 93.37
N SER A 20 94.92 11.24 93.14
CA SER A 20 94.52 12.25 92.16
C SER A 20 94.84 13.67 92.64
N GLY A 21 95.54 14.46 91.81
CA GLY A 21 95.61 15.93 91.99
C GLY A 21 96.93 16.63 91.66
N THR A 22 98.01 15.93 91.32
CA THR A 22 99.33 16.54 91.10
C THR A 22 99.79 16.50 89.65
N THR A 23 99.89 17.68 89.02
CA THR A 23 100.38 17.86 87.64
C THR A 23 101.91 17.83 87.61
N TYR A 24 102.52 16.71 87.20
CA TYR A 24 103.98 16.61 87.10
C TYR A 24 104.50 17.21 85.78
N ASN A 25 104.81 18.51 85.80
CA ASN A 25 105.34 19.23 84.66
C ASN A 25 106.89 19.26 84.71
N GLY A 26 107.54 18.19 84.23
CA GLY A 26 108.99 18.01 84.31
C GLY A 26 109.59 17.50 82.99
N THR A 27 110.19 18.40 82.21
CA THR A 27 110.83 18.07 80.92
C THR A 27 112.23 17.47 81.13
N THR A 28 112.33 16.15 81.29
CA THR A 28 113.61 15.43 81.14
C THR A 28 113.38 13.97 80.73
N THR A 29 114.15 13.48 79.75
CA THR A 29 113.98 12.16 79.15
C THR A 29 114.76 11.08 79.93
N GLN A 30 114.04 10.21 80.63
CA GLN A 30 114.56 8.93 81.14
C GLN A 30 113.50 7.83 80.89
N PRO A 31 113.82 6.75 80.17
CA PRO A 31 112.86 5.70 79.84
C PRO A 31 112.63 4.75 81.03
N ILE A 32 111.37 4.58 81.43
CA ILE A 32 110.96 3.54 82.37
C ILE A 32 110.76 2.23 81.59
N TYR A 33 111.71 1.30 81.73
CA TYR A 33 111.55 -0.06 81.21
C TYR A 33 110.76 -0.92 82.19
N VAL A 34 109.67 -1.53 81.72
CA VAL A 34 108.86 -2.50 82.48
C VAL A 34 108.76 -3.79 81.68
N GLU A 35 109.51 -4.80 82.08
CA GLU A 35 109.46 -6.15 81.51
C GLU A 35 108.38 -6.97 82.26
N HIS A 36 107.40 -7.50 81.51
CA HIS A 36 106.25 -8.29 81.99
C HIS A 36 105.33 -7.62 83.03
N LEU A 37 104.18 -7.11 82.55
CA LEU A 37 102.98 -6.80 83.35
C LEU A 37 101.85 -7.75 82.94
N GLU A 38 101.60 -8.81 83.72
CA GLU A 38 100.65 -9.86 83.32
C GLU A 38 99.18 -9.53 83.64
N ARG A 39 98.90 -8.60 84.57
CA ARG A 39 97.56 -8.01 84.79
C ARG A 39 97.64 -6.55 85.24
N ILE A 40 96.76 -5.71 84.70
CA ILE A 40 96.42 -4.38 85.22
C ILE A 40 94.92 -4.35 85.51
N TYR A 41 94.54 -4.11 86.76
CA TYR A 41 93.13 -3.98 87.15
C TYR A 41 92.64 -2.53 87.01
N LYS A 42 92.04 -2.23 85.86
CA LYS A 42 91.07 -1.14 85.61
C LYS A 42 91.38 0.21 86.29
N THR A 43 92.41 0.91 85.79
CA THR A 43 92.70 2.31 86.16
C THR A 43 92.17 3.27 85.10
N THR A 44 91.29 4.22 85.48
CA THR A 44 90.73 5.22 84.57
C THR A 44 91.77 6.30 84.25
N VAL A 45 92.32 6.31 83.04
CA VAL A 45 93.28 7.32 82.59
C VAL A 45 92.58 8.38 81.73
N THR A 46 92.38 9.57 82.28
CA THR A 46 91.84 10.74 81.56
C THR A 46 92.93 11.79 81.33
N GLY A 47 93.12 12.21 80.08
CA GLY A 47 93.89 13.43 79.76
C GLY A 47 95.41 13.25 79.59
N VAL A 48 95.87 12.24 78.85
CA VAL A 48 97.28 12.12 78.44
C VAL A 48 97.45 12.53 76.98
N SER A 49 98.16 13.62 76.73
CA SER A 49 98.57 14.07 75.39
C SER A 49 100.06 13.77 75.16
N GLY A 50 100.37 12.68 74.46
CA GLY A 50 101.76 12.29 74.16
C GLY A 50 101.85 11.42 72.90
N THR A 51 102.86 11.68 72.09
CA THR A 51 103.04 11.04 70.77
C THR A 51 103.73 9.69 70.90
N PHE A 52 103.01 8.59 70.63
CA PHE A 52 103.62 7.26 70.47
C PHE A 52 104.04 7.02 69.02
N ASN A 53 105.26 6.52 68.81
CA ASN A 53 105.80 6.17 67.49
C ASN A 53 106.42 4.76 67.52
N PRO A 54 105.67 3.70 67.17
CA PRO A 54 106.13 2.32 67.29
C PRO A 54 106.90 1.86 66.04
N SER A 55 108.23 1.96 66.07
CA SER A 55 109.08 1.39 65.01
C SER A 55 109.40 -0.09 65.27
N CYS A 56 108.65 -0.94 64.56
CA CYS A 56 108.81 -2.40 64.45
C CYS A 56 108.40 -3.26 65.67
N TRP A 57 107.93 -4.48 65.35
CA TRP A 57 107.38 -5.53 66.22
C TRP A 57 106.04 -5.20 66.92
N THR A 58 105.19 -6.23 67.01
CA THR A 58 103.75 -6.10 67.32
C THR A 58 103.40 -6.55 68.75
N PRO A 59 102.98 -5.64 69.64
CA PRO A 59 102.22 -6.00 70.84
C PRO A 59 100.72 -6.05 70.51
N ILE A 60 99.99 -7.05 71.02
CA ILE A 60 98.52 -7.03 71.02
C ILE A 60 98.07 -6.06 72.12
N ILE A 61 97.66 -4.85 71.74
CA ILE A 61 97.30 -3.78 72.68
C ILE A 61 95.86 -3.99 73.20
N ASN A 62 95.71 -4.88 74.19
CA ASN A 62 94.46 -5.07 74.94
C ASN A 62 94.24 -3.91 75.93
N TYR A 63 93.68 -2.79 75.48
CA TYR A 63 93.10 -1.76 76.36
C TYR A 63 91.58 -1.73 76.27
N GLY A 64 90.91 -1.77 77.42
CA GLY A 64 89.50 -1.37 77.53
C GLY A 64 89.37 0.16 77.50
N ILE A 65 89.18 0.75 76.32
CA ILE A 65 89.17 2.21 76.14
C ILE A 65 87.77 2.79 76.44
N THR A 66 87.56 3.26 77.67
CA THR A 66 86.38 4.06 78.05
C THR A 66 86.72 5.55 78.13
N GLY A 67 86.80 6.22 76.97
CA GLY A 67 87.03 7.66 76.87
C GLY A 67 87.32 8.13 75.44
N ALA A 68 87.06 9.40 75.16
CA ALA A 68 87.33 9.98 73.85
C ALA A 68 88.84 10.00 73.57
N THR A 69 89.25 9.42 72.45
CA THR A 69 90.65 9.24 72.06
C THR A 69 90.84 9.76 70.64
N ASN A 70 91.79 10.68 70.44
CA ASN A 70 92.17 11.15 69.10
C ASN A 70 93.35 10.32 68.59
N LEU A 71 93.22 9.76 67.38
CA LEU A 71 94.31 9.07 66.69
C LEU A 71 94.90 10.00 65.63
N GLY A 72 96.18 10.36 65.78
CA GLY A 72 96.94 11.08 64.76
C GLY A 72 97.28 10.19 63.55
N GLY A 73 97.61 10.81 62.42
CA GLY A 73 97.75 10.12 61.13
C GLY A 73 98.72 8.93 61.14
N GLY A 74 98.20 7.74 60.81
CA GLY A 74 98.91 6.46 60.80
C GLY A 74 97.93 5.30 60.78
N THR A 75 98.35 4.12 60.30
CA THR A 75 97.50 2.93 60.27
C THR A 75 97.38 2.30 61.66
N GLY A 76 96.29 2.62 62.36
CA GLY A 76 95.95 2.04 63.67
C GLY A 76 95.23 0.70 63.55
N PHE A 77 95.74 -0.31 64.26
CA PHE A 77 95.06 -1.58 64.48
C PHE A 77 94.55 -1.63 65.93
N ILE A 78 93.27 -1.91 66.15
CA ILE A 78 92.67 -2.04 67.49
C ILE A 78 92.05 -3.42 67.63
N SER A 79 92.48 -4.16 68.66
CA SER A 79 92.02 -5.53 68.92
C SER A 79 91.68 -5.78 70.38
N SER A 80 90.52 -6.39 70.62
CA SER A 80 90.06 -6.83 71.94
C SER A 80 89.96 -8.35 72.00
N GLY A 81 90.63 -8.95 72.98
CA GLY A 81 90.44 -10.34 73.39
C GLY A 81 89.38 -10.56 74.48
N THR A 82 88.58 -9.53 74.82
CA THR A 82 87.52 -9.62 75.85
C THR A 82 86.13 -9.39 75.28
N THR A 83 85.14 -10.07 75.86
CA THR A 83 83.76 -10.19 75.38
C THR A 83 82.91 -8.91 75.43
N ASP A 84 83.22 -8.00 76.37
CA ASP A 84 82.56 -6.70 76.53
C ASP A 84 83.48 -5.56 76.10
N PHE A 85 83.30 -5.07 74.87
CA PHE A 85 84.08 -3.93 74.36
C PHE A 85 83.15 -2.78 73.93
N ASN A 86 83.26 -1.63 74.62
CA ASN A 86 82.39 -0.47 74.41
C ASN A 86 83.24 0.77 74.13
N VAL A 87 83.23 1.25 72.88
CA VAL A 87 83.95 2.47 72.47
C VAL A 87 82.96 3.63 72.39
N ASN A 88 83.03 4.54 73.37
CA ASN A 88 82.24 5.76 73.39
C ASN A 88 83.08 6.95 72.90
N LEU A 89 82.67 7.49 71.75
CA LEU A 89 83.14 8.71 71.11
C LEU A 89 84.59 8.65 70.60
N LEU A 90 84.81 7.84 69.57
CA LEU A 90 86.01 7.92 68.72
C LEU A 90 85.86 9.06 67.71
N THR A 91 86.81 10.00 67.71
CA THR A 91 86.92 11.09 66.74
C THR A 91 88.11 10.81 65.82
N LEU A 92 87.88 10.89 64.50
CA LEU A 92 88.89 10.57 63.47
C LEU A 92 89.16 11.77 62.58
N SER A 93 90.44 12.13 62.43
CA SER A 93 90.91 13.21 61.56
C SER A 93 92.10 12.76 60.71
N GLY A 94 92.00 12.95 59.39
CA GLY A 94 92.98 12.47 58.41
C GLY A 94 92.66 11.08 57.85
N GLY A 95 92.91 10.88 56.55
CA GLY A 95 92.50 9.70 55.78
C GLY A 95 93.36 8.45 56.01
N SER A 96 93.41 7.94 57.24
CA SER A 96 94.07 6.66 57.56
C SER A 96 93.09 5.49 57.47
N ASN A 97 93.54 4.33 57.00
CA ASN A 97 92.77 3.09 57.13
C ASN A 97 92.85 2.59 58.57
N ILE A 98 91.70 2.25 59.16
CA ILE A 98 91.57 1.72 60.51
C ILE A 98 90.83 0.38 60.46
N ILE A 99 91.40 -0.62 61.12
CA ILE A 99 90.81 -1.95 61.27
C ILE A 99 90.58 -2.21 62.76
N ILE A 100 89.33 -2.48 63.12
CA ILE A 100 88.93 -2.94 64.45
C ILE A 100 88.51 -4.41 64.35
N GLN A 101 89.26 -5.29 65.02
CA GLN A 101 89.06 -6.74 64.96
C GLN A 101 88.96 -7.34 66.36
N THR A 102 87.90 -8.09 66.61
CA THR A 102 87.50 -8.49 67.96
C THR A 102 86.88 -9.88 67.98
N VAL A 103 86.91 -10.55 69.14
CA VAL A 103 86.36 -11.90 69.33
C VAL A 103 85.50 -11.91 70.60
N GLY A 104 84.18 -11.74 70.45
CA GLY A 104 83.24 -11.68 71.56
C GLY A 104 81.83 -11.23 71.15
N ASP A 105 80.82 -11.54 71.96
CA ASP A 105 79.40 -11.45 71.56
C ASP A 105 78.75 -10.07 71.72
N VAL A 106 79.29 -9.15 72.54
CA VAL A 106 78.65 -7.84 72.80
C VAL A 106 79.61 -6.67 72.61
N ILE A 107 79.48 -6.02 71.45
CA ILE A 107 80.30 -4.86 71.09
C ILE A 107 79.41 -3.72 70.62
N LYS A 108 79.69 -2.52 71.16
CA LYS A 108 78.97 -1.29 70.85
C LYS A 108 79.97 -0.18 70.53
N ILE A 109 79.83 0.41 69.35
CA ILE A 109 80.65 1.54 68.91
C ILE A 109 79.74 2.76 68.70
N SER A 110 80.14 3.87 69.33
CA SER A 110 79.58 5.21 69.13
C SER A 110 80.68 6.12 68.58
N SER A 111 80.63 6.48 67.30
CA SER A 111 81.69 7.23 66.62
C SER A 111 81.21 8.54 65.99
N THR A 112 82.12 9.51 65.87
CA THR A 112 81.94 10.76 65.11
C THR A 112 83.09 10.90 64.11
N VAL A 113 82.80 10.67 62.82
CA VAL A 113 83.81 10.73 61.74
C VAL A 113 83.71 12.08 61.04
N THR A 114 84.82 12.81 60.92
CA THR A 114 84.84 14.17 60.34
C THR A 114 86.02 14.35 59.38
N GLY A 115 85.75 14.36 58.07
CA GLY A 115 86.70 14.82 57.05
C GLY A 115 87.86 13.87 56.73
N GLY A 116 87.57 12.72 56.12
CA GLY A 116 88.60 11.82 55.59
C GLY A 116 88.05 10.87 54.52
N THR A 117 88.91 10.46 53.58
CA THR A 117 88.58 9.57 52.44
C THR A 117 89.11 8.14 52.60
N GLY A 118 89.62 7.78 53.78
CA GLY A 118 90.14 6.45 54.08
C GLY A 118 89.03 5.40 54.29
N THR A 119 89.34 4.14 54.02
CA THR A 119 88.40 3.02 54.25
C THR A 119 88.48 2.56 55.71
N THR A 120 87.34 2.43 56.38
CA THR A 120 87.28 1.87 57.75
C THR A 120 86.67 0.47 57.72
N SER A 121 87.21 -0.44 58.54
CA SER A 121 86.72 -1.81 58.67
C SER A 121 86.47 -2.16 60.13
N PHE A 122 85.25 -2.62 60.42
CA PHE A 122 84.83 -3.09 61.73
C PHE A 122 84.47 -4.57 61.64
N SER A 123 84.93 -5.38 62.59
CA SER A 123 84.66 -6.82 62.61
C SER A 123 84.44 -7.38 64.02
N GLY A 124 83.49 -8.30 64.14
CA GLY A 124 83.04 -8.89 65.41
C GLY A 124 81.84 -8.17 66.05
N LEU A 125 81.16 -7.25 65.36
CA LEU A 125 80.12 -6.42 65.99
C LEU A 125 78.79 -7.14 66.23
N THR A 126 78.05 -6.65 67.23
CA THR A 126 76.60 -6.92 67.40
C THR A 126 75.75 -5.65 67.52
N SER A 127 76.35 -4.46 67.72
CA SER A 127 75.66 -3.19 67.44
C SER A 127 76.61 -2.05 67.03
N PHE A 128 76.10 -1.14 66.21
CA PHE A 128 76.82 0.06 65.75
C PHE A 128 75.90 1.28 65.73
N THR A 129 76.37 2.41 66.26
CA THR A 129 75.64 3.68 66.26
C THR A 129 76.53 4.80 65.74
N ASN A 130 76.13 5.46 64.63
CA ASN A 130 76.76 6.73 64.26
C ASN A 130 76.13 7.86 65.10
N VAL A 131 76.96 8.76 65.62
CA VAL A 131 76.54 9.89 66.47
C VAL A 131 76.88 11.24 65.81
N GLY A 132 77.69 11.25 64.75
CA GLY A 132 78.10 12.46 64.04
C GLY A 132 77.07 12.95 63.02
N ALA A 133 76.56 14.18 63.20
CA ALA A 133 75.83 14.89 62.16
C ALA A 133 76.81 15.67 61.27
N GLY A 134 77.07 15.18 60.05
CA GLY A 134 77.82 15.92 59.01
C GLY A 134 78.99 15.21 58.34
N GLY A 135 79.33 13.96 58.71
CA GLY A 135 80.41 13.18 58.08
C GLY A 135 79.97 11.76 57.71
N GLY A 136 80.15 11.41 56.44
CA GLY A 136 79.71 10.13 55.88
C GLY A 136 80.72 8.99 56.08
N LEU A 137 80.23 7.81 56.41
CA LEU A 137 80.98 6.55 56.30
C LEU A 137 81.08 6.16 54.82
N VAL A 138 82.15 6.59 54.15
CA VAL A 138 82.41 6.27 52.73
C VAL A 138 83.24 4.98 52.64
N GLY A 139 82.92 4.11 51.68
CA GLY A 139 83.72 2.93 51.31
C GLY A 139 84.04 1.96 52.46
N SER A 140 83.22 1.95 53.52
CA SER A 140 83.54 1.32 54.79
C SER A 140 82.81 -0.01 54.98
N THR A 141 83.48 -1.00 55.58
CA THR A 141 82.95 -2.36 55.76
C THR A 141 82.63 -2.64 57.22
N ILE A 142 81.39 -3.04 57.49
CA ILE A 142 80.88 -3.39 58.82
C ILE A 142 80.56 -4.88 58.82
N SER A 143 81.24 -5.66 59.65
CA SER A 143 81.04 -7.10 59.77
C SER A 143 80.64 -7.55 61.18
N GLY A 144 79.52 -8.25 61.29
CA GLY A 144 78.97 -8.77 62.54
C GLY A 144 79.35 -10.23 62.77
N GLY A 145 79.91 -10.51 63.95
CA GLY A 145 80.38 -11.85 64.34
C GLY A 145 79.34 -12.69 65.11
N GLY A 146 78.29 -12.07 65.63
CA GLY A 146 77.23 -12.72 66.40
C GLY A 146 75.93 -12.94 65.62
N THR A 147 74.94 -13.52 66.29
CA THR A 147 73.63 -13.89 65.72
C THR A 147 72.75 -12.69 65.34
N ASN A 148 72.98 -11.51 65.92
CA ASN A 148 72.22 -10.29 65.67
C ASN A 148 73.16 -9.08 65.50
N LEU A 149 72.92 -8.25 64.48
CA LEU A 149 73.58 -6.94 64.29
C LEU A 149 72.53 -5.82 64.26
N GLU A 150 72.56 -4.92 65.25
CA GLU A 150 71.68 -3.73 65.27
C GLU A 150 72.43 -2.46 64.82
N LEU A 151 71.98 -1.84 63.72
CA LEU A 151 72.51 -0.61 63.16
C LEU A 151 71.58 0.57 63.48
N ARG A 152 72.08 1.57 64.21
CA ARG A 152 71.29 2.73 64.67
C ARG A 152 71.83 4.05 64.11
N ARG A 153 70.93 4.95 63.69
CA ARG A 153 71.22 6.35 63.29
C ARG A 153 72.33 6.56 62.24
N ILE A 154 72.50 5.63 61.29
CA ILE A 154 73.45 5.81 60.18
C ILE A 154 72.92 6.89 59.21
N SER A 155 73.81 7.81 58.80
CA SER A 155 73.53 8.92 57.87
C SER A 155 74.74 9.23 56.97
N GLY A 156 74.48 9.81 55.79
CA GLY A 156 75.47 10.54 54.98
C GLY A 156 76.59 9.77 54.25
N GLY A 157 76.69 8.45 54.35
CA GLY A 157 77.74 7.65 53.69
C GLY A 157 77.40 7.19 52.26
N THR A 158 78.42 6.88 51.46
CA THR A 158 78.32 6.24 50.14
C THR A 158 79.13 4.94 50.09
N GLY A 159 78.51 3.85 49.63
CA GLY A 159 79.19 2.55 49.52
C GLY A 159 79.57 1.94 50.88
N ILE A 160 78.56 1.74 51.74
CA ILE A 160 78.74 0.99 52.99
C ILE A 160 78.48 -0.48 52.70
N ASN A 161 79.46 -1.33 53.01
CA ASN A 161 79.34 -2.78 52.88
C ASN A 161 79.00 -3.38 54.25
N VAL A 162 77.91 -4.15 54.35
CA VAL A 162 77.51 -4.83 55.59
C VAL A 162 77.50 -6.33 55.36
N SER A 163 78.09 -7.09 56.28
CA SER A 163 78.14 -8.55 56.26
C SER A 163 77.89 -9.13 57.65
N THR A 164 77.16 -10.24 57.76
CA THR A 164 77.01 -10.99 59.01
C THR A 164 77.14 -12.48 58.74
N THR A 165 77.70 -13.22 59.70
CA THR A 165 77.74 -14.69 59.70
C THR A 165 76.56 -15.29 60.49
N GLY A 166 75.59 -14.46 60.89
CA GLY A 166 74.43 -14.80 61.73
C GLY A 166 73.13 -14.14 61.25
N SER A 167 72.01 -14.66 61.76
CA SER A 167 70.70 -14.65 61.09
C SER A 167 69.91 -13.33 61.07
N THR A 168 70.28 -12.30 61.84
CA THR A 168 69.43 -11.10 61.95
C THR A 168 70.22 -9.80 61.77
N ILE A 169 69.76 -8.94 60.85
CA ILE A 169 70.20 -7.54 60.75
C ILE A 169 68.99 -6.64 61.03
N ARG A 170 69.11 -5.77 62.03
CA ARG A 170 68.07 -4.82 62.43
C ARG A 170 68.54 -3.39 62.19
N ILE A 171 67.78 -2.62 61.42
CA ILE A 171 68.14 -1.24 61.07
C ILE A 171 67.12 -0.28 61.69
N ALA A 172 67.61 0.69 62.45
CA ALA A 172 66.83 1.74 63.10
C ALA A 172 67.45 3.11 62.81
N SER A 173 67.17 3.66 61.62
CA SER A 173 67.44 5.07 61.30
C SER A 173 66.19 5.94 61.53
N THR A 174 66.41 7.24 61.71
CA THR A 174 65.36 8.27 61.77
C THR A 174 65.59 9.32 60.68
N SER A 175 66.26 8.91 59.59
CA SER A 175 66.79 9.78 58.54
C SER A 175 67.13 8.96 57.29
N THR A 176 67.09 9.62 56.13
CA THR A 176 67.16 9.01 54.79
C THR A 176 68.51 8.33 54.49
N LEU A 177 68.46 7.10 54.00
CA LEU A 177 69.64 6.34 53.54
C LEU A 177 69.74 6.43 52.01
N THR A 178 70.44 7.44 51.50
CA THR A 178 70.25 7.89 50.10
C THR A 178 70.77 6.92 49.03
N GLN A 179 71.83 6.13 49.27
CA GLN A 179 72.31 5.14 48.30
C GLN A 179 72.97 3.89 48.92
N GLY A 180 72.44 2.72 48.56
CA GLY A 180 73.18 1.46 48.35
C GLY A 180 74.00 0.87 49.50
N ILE A 181 73.40 -0.04 50.27
CA ILE A 181 74.17 -1.13 50.89
C ILE A 181 74.64 -2.05 49.76
N THR A 182 75.94 -2.36 49.71
CA THR A 182 76.50 -3.29 48.73
C THR A 182 77.19 -4.43 49.47
N GLY A 183 76.78 -5.68 49.25
CA GLY A 183 77.35 -6.81 50.00
C GLY A 183 77.02 -8.17 49.39
N SER A 184 78.04 -9.00 49.26
CA SER A 184 77.91 -10.42 48.92
C SER A 184 77.59 -11.22 50.18
N THR A 185 76.32 -11.56 50.38
CA THR A 185 75.85 -12.33 51.55
C THR A 185 76.04 -13.83 51.35
N SER A 186 77.20 -14.38 51.72
CA SER A 186 77.38 -15.84 51.82
C SER A 186 76.85 -16.35 53.16
N CYS A 187 75.53 -16.36 53.33
CA CYS A 187 74.87 -16.83 54.56
C CYS A 187 74.69 -18.35 54.54
N GLY A 188 75.31 -19.07 55.48
CA GLY A 188 75.12 -20.50 55.66
C GLY A 188 73.90 -20.81 56.52
N VAL A 189 72.92 -21.53 55.95
CA VAL A 189 71.82 -22.24 56.66
C VAL A 189 71.18 -21.52 57.86
N GLY A 190 70.56 -20.37 57.61
CA GLY A 190 69.65 -19.71 58.57
C GLY A 190 68.69 -18.75 57.86
N SER A 191 67.46 -18.64 58.35
CA SER A 191 66.44 -17.71 57.80
C SER A 191 66.77 -16.27 58.19
N THR A 192 66.95 -15.38 57.21
CA THR A 192 67.24 -13.97 57.48
C THR A 192 65.95 -13.17 57.70
N LEU A 193 65.80 -12.62 58.91
CA LEU A 193 64.71 -11.69 59.24
C LEU A 193 65.25 -10.26 59.28
N ILE A 194 64.63 -9.37 58.50
CA ILE A 194 64.94 -7.92 58.50
C ILE A 194 63.70 -7.17 58.99
N THR A 195 63.75 -6.66 60.22
CA THR A 195 62.71 -5.79 60.78
C THR A 195 63.14 -4.33 60.75
N SER A 196 62.37 -3.49 60.07
CA SER A 196 62.47 -2.03 60.17
C SER A 196 61.42 -1.49 61.14
N GLY A 197 61.85 -0.67 62.11
CA GLY A 197 60.93 0.28 62.75
C GLY A 197 60.41 1.29 61.71
N ALA A 198 59.23 1.87 61.95
CA ALA A 198 58.50 2.69 60.96
C ALA A 198 59.40 3.70 60.21
N ILE A 199 59.59 3.47 58.90
CA ILE A 199 60.36 4.36 58.01
C ILE A 199 59.39 5.08 57.07
N PRO A 200 59.40 6.42 57.00
CA PRO A 200 58.81 7.11 55.87
C PRO A 200 59.69 6.94 54.62
N ASN A 201 59.12 6.35 53.56
CA ASN A 201 59.61 6.33 52.18
C ASN A 201 60.92 5.57 51.86
N ARG A 202 60.72 4.33 51.36
CA ARG A 202 61.61 3.49 50.53
C ARG A 202 62.88 2.92 51.16
N LEU A 203 62.98 1.59 51.12
CA LEU A 203 64.17 0.78 51.39
C LEU A 203 64.63 0.14 50.06
N TYR A 204 65.90 0.31 49.68
CA TYR A 204 66.45 -0.20 48.42
C TYR A 204 67.48 -1.32 48.65
N PHE A 205 67.32 -2.45 47.95
CA PHE A 205 68.29 -3.53 47.86
C PHE A 205 68.80 -3.66 46.42
N LYS A 206 70.12 -3.71 46.20
CA LYS A 206 70.72 -3.78 44.86
C LYS A 206 70.90 -5.21 44.33
N SER A 207 71.09 -6.17 45.23
CA SER A 207 71.24 -7.60 44.93
C SER A 207 71.03 -8.42 46.21
N ILE A 208 70.41 -9.59 46.10
CA ILE A 208 70.34 -10.61 47.16
C ILE A 208 70.82 -11.91 46.52
N SER A 209 71.78 -12.59 47.13
CA SER A 209 72.35 -13.85 46.65
C SER A 209 72.57 -14.81 47.80
N GLY A 210 72.22 -16.08 47.63
CA GLY A 210 72.55 -17.17 48.57
C GLY A 210 71.71 -17.17 49.86
N GLY A 211 70.46 -17.64 49.78
CA GLY A 211 69.62 -17.93 50.94
C GLY A 211 68.20 -18.36 50.55
N THR A 212 67.71 -19.49 51.07
CA THR A 212 66.44 -20.10 50.64
C THR A 212 65.18 -19.45 51.20
N ASN A 213 65.29 -18.55 52.18
CA ASN A 213 64.17 -17.79 52.76
C ASN A 213 64.66 -16.43 53.27
N VAL A 214 64.07 -15.35 52.74
CA VAL A 214 64.24 -13.98 53.24
C VAL A 214 62.87 -13.40 53.54
N THR A 215 62.62 -13.06 54.80
CA THR A 215 61.32 -12.51 55.23
C THR A 215 61.46 -11.02 55.56
N ILE A 216 60.75 -10.19 54.80
CA ILE A 216 60.68 -8.74 55.00
C ILE A 216 59.30 -8.41 55.55
N ILE A 217 59.24 -7.80 56.74
CA ILE A 217 57.99 -7.39 57.37
C ILE A 217 57.95 -5.85 57.42
N PRO A 218 57.30 -5.18 56.45
CA PRO A 218 57.07 -3.74 56.52
C PRO A 218 56.00 -3.40 57.57
N SER A 219 56.08 -2.20 58.14
CA SER A 219 55.07 -1.63 59.05
C SER A 219 54.30 -0.47 58.41
N GLY A 220 54.03 -0.55 57.10
CA GLY A 220 53.35 0.47 56.32
C GLY A 220 53.15 0.08 54.85
N ASP A 221 52.34 0.87 54.14
CA ASP A 221 51.50 0.40 53.02
C ASP A 221 52.19 0.17 51.67
N THR A 222 53.53 0.18 51.57
CA THR A 222 54.20 -0.10 50.28
C THR A 222 55.60 -0.69 50.43
N LEU A 223 55.76 -1.92 49.94
CA LEU A 223 57.04 -2.61 49.81
C LEU A 223 57.46 -2.63 48.33
N VAL A 224 58.59 -1.99 47.99
CA VAL A 224 59.14 -1.98 46.63
C VAL A 224 60.43 -2.81 46.60
N ILE A 225 60.35 -4.02 46.06
CA ILE A 225 61.53 -4.87 45.80
C ILE A 225 61.93 -4.69 44.34
N GLN A 226 63.06 -4.03 44.11
CA GLN A 226 63.64 -3.84 42.76
C GLN A 226 64.93 -4.65 42.60
N ALA A 227 64.86 -5.95 42.90
CA ALA A 227 65.99 -6.88 42.87
C ALA A 227 65.80 -7.96 41.80
N SER A 228 66.86 -8.22 41.02
CA SER A 228 66.91 -9.34 40.07
C SER A 228 67.18 -10.65 40.82
N VAL A 229 66.12 -11.35 41.25
CA VAL A 229 66.21 -12.70 41.82
C VAL A 229 66.50 -13.72 40.71
N SER A 230 67.79 -14.01 40.52
CA SER A 230 68.28 -15.04 39.59
C SER A 230 68.66 -16.31 40.35
N GLY A 231 68.04 -17.43 40.01
CA GLY A 231 68.30 -18.74 40.61
C GLY A 231 67.31 -19.14 41.72
N GLY A 232 66.15 -19.66 41.33
CA GLY A 232 65.11 -20.14 42.25
C GLY A 232 64.25 -21.25 41.63
N SER A 233 64.82 -22.43 41.40
CA SER A 233 64.07 -23.60 40.91
C SER A 233 63.41 -24.34 42.08
N ALA A 234 62.32 -23.78 42.60
CA ALA A 234 61.57 -24.34 43.71
C ALA A 234 60.05 -24.19 43.47
N VAL A 235 59.29 -25.25 43.73
CA VAL A 235 57.82 -25.23 43.69
C VAL A 235 57.31 -24.43 44.90
N PRO A 236 56.43 -23.44 44.73
CA PRO A 236 55.80 -22.71 45.83
C PRO A 236 55.10 -23.62 46.85
N GLY A 237 55.58 -23.62 48.09
CA GLY A 237 54.92 -24.26 49.22
C GLY A 237 54.22 -23.23 50.11
N GLY A 238 52.90 -23.09 49.96
CA GLY A 238 52.09 -22.13 50.73
C GLY A 238 50.59 -22.33 50.55
N ALA A 239 49.77 -21.76 51.43
CA ALA A 239 48.32 -21.86 51.36
C ALA A 239 47.71 -20.86 50.37
N ASN A 240 46.69 -21.30 49.63
CA ASN A 240 46.15 -20.62 48.45
C ASN A 240 45.26 -19.39 48.77
N THR A 241 45.84 -18.23 49.11
CA THR A 241 45.06 -16.96 49.20
C THR A 241 45.71 -15.71 48.59
N HIS A 242 46.97 -15.73 48.15
CA HIS A 242 47.66 -14.54 47.62
C HIS A 242 48.38 -14.80 46.30
N VAL A 243 48.24 -13.89 45.35
CA VAL A 243 48.99 -13.87 44.08
C VAL A 243 50.39 -13.32 44.34
N GLN A 244 51.42 -13.98 43.82
CA GLN A 244 52.82 -13.56 43.94
C GLN A 244 53.43 -13.30 42.55
N PHE A 245 54.01 -12.11 42.35
CA PHE A 245 54.72 -11.79 41.12
C PHE A 245 56.18 -12.26 41.21
N ASN A 246 56.56 -13.16 40.31
CA ASN A 246 57.95 -13.36 39.91
C ASN A 246 58.09 -12.94 38.43
N SER A 247 59.32 -12.68 37.97
CA SER A 247 59.59 -12.17 36.61
C SER A 247 60.23 -13.19 35.65
N SER A 248 60.35 -14.47 36.05
CA SER A 248 61.19 -15.45 35.31
C SER A 248 60.99 -16.94 35.70
N GLY A 249 59.91 -17.30 36.39
CA GLY A 249 59.67 -18.65 36.92
C GLY A 249 58.24 -19.13 36.77
N VAL A 250 58.10 -20.41 36.39
CA VAL A 250 56.81 -21.11 36.25
C VAL A 250 56.01 -21.06 37.56
N PHE A 251 54.72 -20.70 37.48
CA PHE A 251 53.79 -20.83 38.60
C PHE A 251 53.46 -22.32 38.80
N GLY A 252 54.08 -22.94 39.79
CA GLY A 252 53.56 -24.15 40.41
C GLY A 252 52.59 -23.77 41.52
N GLY A 253 51.28 -23.77 41.25
CA GLY A 253 50.29 -23.82 42.31
C GLY A 253 50.10 -25.26 42.80
N THR A 254 49.03 -25.48 43.57
CA THR A 254 48.46 -26.83 43.74
C THR A 254 48.11 -27.45 42.37
N ALA A 255 47.89 -28.76 42.27
CA ALA A 255 47.56 -29.45 41.02
C ALA A 255 46.42 -28.81 40.18
N ASN A 256 45.54 -28.03 40.83
CA ASN A 256 44.46 -27.28 40.21
C ASN A 256 44.81 -25.78 39.92
N LEU A 257 46.09 -25.42 39.79
CA LEU A 257 46.57 -24.09 39.38
C LEU A 257 48.00 -24.17 38.81
N THR A 258 48.18 -23.87 37.52
CA THR A 258 49.46 -23.89 36.80
C THR A 258 49.56 -22.69 35.86
N TYR A 259 50.71 -22.00 35.79
CA TYR A 259 50.95 -21.01 34.73
C TYR A 259 52.32 -21.13 34.07
N ALA A 260 52.30 -21.25 32.74
CA ALA A 260 53.41 -21.61 31.85
C ALA A 260 54.27 -20.40 31.45
N GLY A 261 54.70 -19.62 32.45
CA GLY A 261 55.36 -18.31 32.34
C GLY A 261 56.75 -18.24 31.67
N ALA A 262 57.13 -19.23 30.86
CA ALA A 262 58.42 -19.28 30.15
C ALA A 262 58.30 -19.62 28.65
N THR A 263 57.14 -20.09 28.17
CA THR A 263 56.94 -20.52 26.77
C THR A 263 55.66 -19.93 26.16
N THR A 264 54.56 -19.94 26.89
CA THR A 264 53.26 -19.45 26.41
C THR A 264 52.65 -18.39 27.31
N ALA A 265 53.02 -18.31 28.60
CA ALA A 265 52.29 -17.53 29.61
C ALA A 265 50.80 -17.91 29.70
N ALA A 266 50.45 -19.16 29.36
CA ALA A 266 49.11 -19.71 29.56
C ALA A 266 48.84 -19.98 31.05
N LEU A 267 47.59 -19.80 31.49
CA LEU A 267 47.12 -20.03 32.87
C LEU A 267 46.03 -21.11 32.89
N VAL A 268 46.16 -22.07 33.79
CA VAL A 268 45.26 -23.22 33.97
C VAL A 268 44.85 -23.29 35.43
N HIS A 269 43.56 -23.40 35.75
CA HIS A 269 43.11 -23.64 37.11
C HIS A 269 41.78 -24.39 37.21
N GLY A 270 41.61 -25.19 38.25
CA GLY A 270 40.62 -26.28 38.28
C GLY A 270 41.20 -27.61 37.77
N SER A 271 40.36 -28.61 37.51
CA SER A 271 40.79 -30.01 37.35
C SER A 271 40.77 -30.51 35.91
N SER A 272 41.87 -31.13 35.46
CA SER A 272 42.02 -31.73 34.11
C SER A 272 41.93 -30.73 32.94
N ASN A 273 42.15 -29.45 33.20
CA ASN A 273 42.10 -28.39 32.19
C ASN A 273 43.41 -28.29 31.39
N ILE A 274 43.34 -27.78 30.17
CA ILE A 274 44.46 -27.68 29.23
C ILE A 274 44.48 -26.27 28.63
N ALA A 275 45.52 -25.47 28.91
CA ALA A 275 45.80 -24.23 28.19
C ALA A 275 47.14 -24.33 27.45
N THR A 276 47.14 -24.21 26.13
CA THR A 276 48.33 -24.39 25.28
C THR A 276 48.65 -23.21 24.36
N GLY A 277 47.69 -22.31 24.11
CA GLY A 277 47.94 -21.10 23.32
C GLY A 277 48.77 -20.08 24.09
N ALA A 278 49.47 -19.19 23.39
CA ALA A 278 50.12 -18.06 24.05
C ALA A 278 49.07 -17.19 24.75
N THR A 279 49.31 -16.76 26.00
CA THR A 279 48.37 -15.99 26.84
C THR A 279 46.95 -16.56 26.95
N SER A 280 46.79 -17.88 26.79
CA SER A 280 45.49 -18.56 26.95
C SER A 280 45.12 -18.85 28.40
N HIS A 281 43.83 -19.01 28.70
CA HIS A 281 43.30 -19.22 30.04
C HIS A 281 42.29 -20.39 30.10
N ALA A 282 42.44 -21.33 31.02
CA ALA A 282 41.52 -22.47 31.17
C ALA A 282 41.07 -22.69 32.63
N GLN A 283 39.81 -22.37 32.94
CA GLN A 283 39.18 -22.49 34.26
C GLN A 283 38.23 -23.70 34.33
N GLY A 284 37.98 -24.24 35.52
CA GLY A 284 36.84 -25.15 35.77
C GLY A 284 37.20 -26.64 35.74
N CYS A 285 36.52 -27.46 34.92
CA CYS A 285 36.80 -28.90 34.83
C CYS A 285 36.84 -29.40 33.39
N ASN A 286 37.88 -30.14 33.00
CA ASN A 286 38.10 -30.70 31.66
C ASN A 286 38.08 -29.65 30.50
N THR A 287 38.32 -28.37 30.78
CA THR A 287 38.25 -27.27 29.80
C THR A 287 39.54 -27.11 28.99
N ARG A 288 39.45 -26.56 27.77
CA ARG A 288 40.55 -26.57 26.79
C ARG A 288 40.71 -25.22 26.06
N ALA A 289 41.71 -24.43 26.42
CA ALA A 289 42.06 -23.18 25.76
C ALA A 289 43.32 -23.37 24.87
N ILE A 290 43.10 -23.66 23.60
CA ILE A 290 44.15 -24.10 22.66
C ILE A 290 44.71 -22.93 21.86
N GLY A 291 43.86 -21.96 21.48
CA GLY A 291 44.24 -20.81 20.68
C GLY A 291 44.99 -19.73 21.45
N THR A 292 45.80 -18.93 20.75
CA THR A 292 46.47 -17.77 21.36
C THR A 292 45.43 -16.76 21.87
N SER A 293 45.57 -16.35 23.13
CA SER A 293 44.63 -15.51 23.88
C SER A 293 43.21 -16.08 23.99
N ALA A 294 43.04 -17.40 23.82
CA ALA A 294 41.76 -18.07 24.02
C ALA A 294 41.44 -18.25 25.51
N HIS A 295 40.17 -18.16 25.90
CA HIS A 295 39.68 -18.41 27.25
C HIS A 295 38.64 -19.53 27.25
N ALA A 296 38.75 -20.52 28.14
CA ALA A 296 37.76 -21.58 28.29
C ALA A 296 37.43 -21.80 29.77
N GLU A 297 36.16 -21.68 30.16
CA GLU A 297 35.71 -21.88 31.54
C GLU A 297 34.48 -22.79 31.67
N GLY A 298 34.09 -23.11 32.90
CA GLY A 298 32.99 -24.06 33.16
C GLY A 298 33.39 -25.54 33.11
N CYS A 299 32.70 -26.35 32.30
CA CYS A 299 32.87 -27.82 32.31
C CYS A 299 32.96 -28.44 30.91
N ALA A 300 34.09 -29.04 30.55
CA ALA A 300 34.36 -29.68 29.26
C ALA A 300 34.19 -28.74 28.03
N THR A 301 34.39 -27.44 28.21
CA THR A 301 34.38 -26.42 27.15
C THR A 301 35.71 -26.35 26.39
N CYS A 302 35.70 -25.82 25.17
CA CYS A 302 36.85 -25.85 24.28
C CYS A 302 36.97 -24.58 23.41
N ALA A 303 37.91 -23.70 23.71
CA ALA A 303 38.23 -22.50 22.94
C ALA A 303 39.49 -22.76 22.08
N ILE A 304 39.31 -22.93 20.76
CA ILE A 304 40.37 -23.40 19.85
C ILE A 304 40.98 -22.25 19.03
N GLY A 305 40.16 -21.29 18.59
CA GLY A 305 40.62 -20.19 17.75
C GLY A 305 41.37 -19.10 18.51
N THR A 306 42.11 -18.27 17.78
CA THR A 306 42.80 -17.08 18.35
C THR A 306 41.78 -16.13 18.95
N PHE A 307 41.96 -15.65 20.18
CA PHE A 307 41.01 -14.81 20.92
C PHE A 307 39.58 -15.40 21.07
N SER A 308 39.43 -16.73 20.99
CA SER A 308 38.12 -17.37 21.21
C SER A 308 37.77 -17.48 22.70
N HIS A 309 36.48 -17.45 23.04
CA HIS A 309 36.00 -17.60 24.42
C HIS A 309 34.90 -18.69 24.49
N ALA A 310 35.00 -19.64 25.43
CA ALA A 310 34.04 -20.73 25.59
C ALA A 310 33.71 -21.00 27.07
N GLU A 311 32.50 -20.68 27.50
CA GLU A 311 32.00 -20.91 28.86
C GLU A 311 30.78 -21.87 28.91
N GLY A 312 30.21 -22.08 30.09
CA GLY A 312 29.11 -23.03 30.30
C GLY A 312 29.57 -24.49 30.38
N ALA A 313 28.99 -25.39 29.57
CA ALA A 313 29.37 -26.81 29.58
C ALA A 313 29.27 -27.55 28.24
N THR A 314 30.29 -28.38 27.93
CA THR A 314 30.41 -29.23 26.72
C THR A 314 30.38 -28.47 25.38
N SER A 315 30.75 -27.19 25.39
CA SER A 315 30.62 -26.24 24.27
C SER A 315 31.97 -25.90 23.60
N CYS A 316 32.01 -25.58 22.29
CA CYS A 316 33.25 -25.26 21.55
C CYS A 316 33.20 -23.93 20.78
N ALA A 317 34.06 -22.99 21.16
CA ALA A 317 34.41 -21.81 20.35
C ALA A 317 35.62 -22.16 19.47
N CYS A 318 35.35 -22.69 18.29
CA CYS A 318 36.38 -23.31 17.47
C CYS A 318 37.05 -22.34 16.46
N GLY A 319 36.37 -21.25 16.06
CA GLY A 319 36.89 -20.19 15.18
C GLY A 319 37.62 -19.04 15.88
N ASN A 320 38.36 -18.20 15.15
CA ASN A 320 39.06 -17.03 15.71
C ASN A 320 38.05 -15.95 16.13
N PHE A 321 38.26 -15.31 17.28
CA PHE A 321 37.32 -14.35 17.89
C PHE A 321 35.88 -14.92 18.08
N ALA A 322 35.71 -16.25 18.04
CA ALA A 322 34.41 -16.87 18.28
C ALA A 322 34.09 -16.89 19.77
N HIS A 323 32.82 -16.69 20.13
CA HIS A 323 32.33 -16.77 21.50
C HIS A 323 31.30 -17.90 21.63
N VAL A 324 31.28 -18.60 22.76
CA VAL A 324 30.26 -19.58 23.10
C VAL A 324 29.98 -19.57 24.60
N GLU A 325 28.71 -19.52 24.97
CA GLU A 325 28.24 -19.72 26.34
C GLU A 325 27.12 -20.77 26.39
N GLY A 326 26.69 -21.23 27.56
CA GLY A 326 25.63 -22.24 27.69
C GLY A 326 26.06 -23.71 27.45
N ILE A 327 25.14 -24.57 27.01
CA ILE A 327 25.31 -26.05 27.02
C ILE A 327 25.32 -26.66 25.62
N GLN A 328 26.37 -27.43 25.29
CA GLN A 328 26.54 -28.17 24.01
C GLN A 328 26.58 -27.28 22.75
N ASN A 329 26.93 -26.01 22.90
CA ASN A 329 26.90 -25.03 21.81
C ASN A 329 28.22 -25.03 21.02
N VAL A 330 28.18 -24.67 19.74
CA VAL A 330 29.36 -24.69 18.85
C VAL A 330 29.41 -23.47 17.93
N ALA A 331 30.44 -22.64 18.08
CA ALA A 331 30.77 -21.53 17.16
C ALA A 331 32.03 -21.88 16.37
N ASN A 332 31.86 -22.36 15.14
CA ASN A 332 32.91 -23.05 14.37
C ASN A 332 33.72 -22.11 13.46
N ALA A 333 33.25 -20.89 13.21
CA ALA A 333 33.85 -19.96 12.24
C ALA A 333 34.30 -18.65 12.88
N ASP A 334 35.13 -17.89 12.17
CA ASP A 334 35.68 -16.64 12.69
C ASP A 334 34.56 -15.63 13.00
N TYR A 335 34.68 -14.96 14.16
CA TYR A 335 33.71 -14.01 14.73
C TYR A 335 32.32 -14.58 15.03
N SER A 336 32.11 -15.91 14.96
CA SER A 336 30.80 -16.51 15.22
C SER A 336 30.47 -16.61 16.73
N HIS A 337 29.20 -16.44 17.09
CA HIS A 337 28.71 -16.50 18.47
C HIS A 337 27.64 -17.59 18.62
N ALA A 338 27.64 -18.37 19.71
CA ALA A 338 26.59 -19.35 19.98
C ALA A 338 26.26 -19.44 21.48
N GLU A 339 25.00 -19.24 21.85
CA GLU A 339 24.52 -19.26 23.24
C GLU A 339 23.29 -20.18 23.43
N GLY A 340 22.82 -20.36 24.66
CA GLY A 340 21.64 -21.20 24.96
C GLY A 340 21.95 -22.70 25.10
N SER A 341 21.29 -23.58 24.34
CA SER A 341 21.48 -25.04 24.39
C SER A 341 21.45 -25.77 23.04
N SER A 342 22.47 -26.58 22.77
CA SER A 342 22.66 -27.35 21.53
C SER A 342 22.66 -26.51 20.23
N THR A 343 23.05 -25.23 20.31
CA THR A 343 23.05 -24.28 19.19
C THR A 343 24.36 -24.34 18.39
N CYS A 344 24.33 -23.99 17.10
CA CYS A 344 25.47 -24.22 16.20
C CYS A 344 25.66 -23.14 15.12
N SER A 345 26.55 -22.19 15.40
CA SER A 345 27.00 -21.16 14.47
C SER A 345 28.19 -21.65 13.63
N ARG A 346 28.05 -21.61 12.30
CA ARG A 346 29.03 -22.16 11.34
C ARG A 346 29.48 -21.18 10.27
N GLY A 347 28.81 -20.04 10.14
CA GLY A 347 29.17 -18.99 9.19
C GLY A 347 30.08 -17.94 9.84
N ILE A 348 30.89 -17.26 9.02
CA ILE A 348 31.71 -16.14 9.52
C ILE A 348 30.76 -15.06 10.06
N ALA A 349 31.01 -14.60 11.30
CA ALA A 349 30.16 -13.67 12.02
C ALA A 349 28.67 -14.08 12.12
N SER A 350 28.36 -15.38 12.14
CA SER A 350 26.99 -15.88 12.38
C SER A 350 26.67 -15.99 13.88
N HIS A 351 25.41 -15.82 14.26
CA HIS A 351 24.93 -15.91 15.65
C HIS A 351 23.83 -16.98 15.79
N SER A 352 23.86 -17.80 16.85
CA SER A 352 22.81 -18.78 17.17
C SER A 352 22.50 -18.75 18.66
N GLU A 353 21.25 -18.50 19.04
CA GLU A 353 20.81 -18.46 20.44
C GLU A 353 19.58 -19.35 20.68
N GLY A 354 19.16 -19.52 21.94
CA GLY A 354 18.00 -20.34 22.28
C GLY A 354 18.30 -21.85 22.38
N CYS A 355 17.62 -22.69 21.59
CA CYS A 355 17.67 -24.15 21.74
C CYS A 355 17.65 -24.90 20.39
N ILE A 356 18.67 -25.72 20.09
CA ILE A 356 18.79 -26.52 18.85
C ILE A 356 18.75 -25.62 17.59
N THR A 357 19.28 -24.40 17.66
CA THR A 357 19.29 -23.42 16.56
C THR A 357 20.59 -23.48 15.75
N ILE A 358 20.55 -23.13 14.45
CA ILE A 358 21.70 -23.33 13.55
C ILE A 358 21.83 -22.19 12.52
N ALA A 359 22.75 -21.26 12.76
CA ALA A 359 23.16 -20.26 11.77
C ALA A 359 24.38 -20.73 10.95
N SER A 360 24.19 -21.10 9.69
CA SER A 360 25.24 -21.67 8.82
C SER A 360 25.82 -20.71 7.77
N GLY A 361 25.13 -19.62 7.45
CA GLY A 361 25.58 -18.63 6.47
C GLY A 361 26.43 -17.51 7.06
N VAL A 362 27.25 -16.84 6.24
CA VAL A 362 27.97 -15.62 6.65
C VAL A 362 26.96 -14.57 7.13
N THR A 363 27.21 -14.02 8.32
CA THR A 363 26.31 -13.07 9.01
C THR A 363 24.83 -13.51 8.99
N SER A 364 24.58 -14.80 9.23
CA SER A 364 23.24 -15.33 9.49
C SER A 364 22.94 -15.38 10.98
N HIS A 365 21.65 -15.31 11.35
CA HIS A 365 21.19 -15.34 12.74
C HIS A 365 20.10 -16.40 12.94
N SER A 366 20.14 -17.17 14.03
CA SER A 366 19.16 -18.24 14.31
C SER A 366 18.83 -18.29 15.80
N GLU A 367 17.65 -17.81 16.18
CA GLU A 367 17.19 -17.73 17.58
C GLU A 367 15.96 -18.62 17.85
N GLY A 368 15.52 -18.72 19.10
CA GLY A 368 14.33 -19.49 19.48
C GLY A 368 14.56 -20.99 19.65
N CYS A 369 13.79 -21.86 18.98
CA CYS A 369 13.78 -23.31 19.21
C CYS A 369 13.72 -24.14 17.91
N ASN A 370 14.73 -24.97 17.65
CA ASN A 370 14.85 -25.81 16.45
C ASN A 370 14.75 -24.99 15.15
N THR A 371 15.40 -23.83 15.10
CA THR A 371 15.40 -22.93 13.93
C THR A 371 16.69 -23.11 13.11
N ILE A 372 16.65 -22.83 11.80
CA ILE A 372 17.84 -22.90 10.94
C ILE A 372 17.89 -21.71 9.97
N ALA A 373 18.98 -20.94 10.04
CA ALA A 373 19.35 -19.92 9.06
C ALA A 373 20.53 -20.42 8.21
N TYR A 374 20.27 -20.87 6.99
CA TYR A 374 21.21 -21.71 6.23
C TYR A 374 22.20 -20.93 5.36
N ASN A 375 21.76 -19.86 4.71
CA ASN A 375 22.55 -19.11 3.72
C ASN A 375 22.95 -17.71 4.22
N ASN A 376 23.85 -17.04 3.50
CA ASN A 376 24.37 -15.73 3.90
C ASN A 376 23.22 -14.73 4.15
N PHE A 377 23.35 -13.93 5.21
CA PHE A 377 22.37 -12.92 5.64
C PHE A 377 20.96 -13.45 5.97
N SER A 378 20.77 -14.77 6.12
CA SER A 378 19.46 -15.33 6.52
C SER A 378 19.21 -15.16 8.02
N HIS A 379 17.95 -15.01 8.41
CA HIS A 379 17.51 -14.89 9.81
C HIS A 379 16.34 -15.84 10.09
N ALA A 380 16.41 -16.64 11.16
CA ALA A 380 15.35 -17.57 11.56
C ALA A 380 15.07 -17.49 13.06
N GLU A 381 13.83 -17.17 13.44
CA GLU A 381 13.41 -17.00 14.84
C GLU A 381 12.12 -17.78 15.17
N GLY A 382 11.72 -17.82 16.43
CA GLY A 382 10.52 -18.55 16.87
C GLY A 382 10.74 -20.05 17.09
N GLN A 383 9.91 -20.91 16.50
CA GLN A 383 9.96 -22.37 16.71
C GLN A 383 9.84 -23.16 15.39
N THR A 384 10.76 -24.08 15.14
CA THR A 384 10.77 -24.97 13.95
C THR A 384 10.80 -24.23 12.59
N THR A 385 11.34 -23.01 12.55
CA THR A 385 11.43 -22.17 11.34
C THR A 385 12.71 -22.41 10.54
N PHE A 386 12.67 -22.17 9.23
CA PHE A 386 13.78 -22.43 8.31
C PHE A 386 13.97 -21.30 7.29
N ALA A 387 14.98 -20.46 7.49
CA ALA A 387 15.43 -19.45 6.53
C ALA A 387 16.56 -20.01 5.67
N ILE A 388 16.19 -20.56 4.51
CA ILE A 388 17.07 -21.33 3.62
C ILE A 388 17.67 -20.46 2.51
N GLY A 389 16.98 -19.41 2.06
CA GLY A 389 17.45 -18.50 1.01
C GLY A 389 18.53 -17.51 1.49
N ILE A 390 19.33 -16.99 0.56
CA ILE A 390 20.21 -15.82 0.84
C ILE A 390 19.32 -14.64 1.21
N SER A 391 19.65 -13.92 2.29
CA SER A 391 18.84 -12.80 2.82
C SER A 391 17.36 -13.15 3.09
N SER A 392 17.04 -14.42 3.35
CA SER A 392 15.69 -14.85 3.72
C SER A 392 15.41 -14.66 5.21
N HIS A 393 14.15 -14.41 5.57
CA HIS A 393 13.71 -14.27 6.95
C HIS A 393 12.57 -15.27 7.26
N SER A 394 12.58 -15.91 8.43
CA SER A 394 11.45 -16.73 8.86
C SER A 394 11.26 -16.75 10.37
N GLU A 395 10.15 -16.18 10.82
CA GLU A 395 9.74 -16.04 12.22
C GLU A 395 8.49 -16.89 12.53
N GLY A 396 8.06 -17.03 13.79
CA GLY A 396 6.81 -17.73 14.14
C GLY A 396 6.95 -19.25 14.34
N PHE A 397 6.01 -20.05 13.82
CA PHE A 397 5.97 -21.52 14.01
C PHE A 397 5.98 -22.33 12.70
N ASN A 398 6.94 -23.24 12.55
CA ASN A 398 7.02 -24.22 11.44
C ASN A 398 7.06 -23.60 10.02
N ASN A 399 7.52 -22.35 9.91
CA ASN A 399 7.58 -21.60 8.66
C ASN A 399 8.87 -21.86 7.86
N ARG A 400 8.84 -21.59 6.55
CA ARG A 400 9.97 -21.84 5.63
C ARG A 400 10.11 -20.72 4.61
N ALA A 401 11.25 -20.03 4.63
CA ALA A 401 11.64 -19.03 3.65
C ALA A 401 12.80 -19.56 2.80
N ILE A 402 12.49 -20.04 1.59
CA ILE A 402 13.39 -20.83 0.74
C ILE A 402 14.01 -19.98 -0.38
N GLY A 403 13.28 -18.98 -0.89
CA GLY A 403 13.75 -18.11 -1.95
C GLY A 403 14.74 -17.05 -1.48
N CYS A 404 15.60 -16.57 -2.40
CA CYS A 404 16.48 -15.43 -2.13
C CYS A 404 15.64 -14.19 -1.79
N GLY A 405 15.90 -13.57 -0.64
CA GLY A 405 15.12 -12.43 -0.13
C GLY A 405 13.65 -12.76 0.21
N SER A 406 13.29 -14.03 0.41
CA SER A 406 11.93 -14.41 0.80
C SER A 406 11.69 -14.23 2.30
N HIS A 407 10.45 -13.89 2.67
CA HIS A 407 10.01 -13.80 4.07
C HIS A 407 8.87 -14.79 4.35
N ALA A 408 8.86 -15.43 5.53
CA ALA A 408 7.79 -16.33 5.98
C ALA A 408 7.55 -16.25 7.51
N GLU A 409 6.55 -15.47 7.92
CA GLU A 409 6.09 -15.29 9.30
C GLU A 409 4.82 -16.12 9.60
N GLY A 410 4.29 -16.13 10.83
CA GLY A 410 3.01 -16.80 11.15
C GLY A 410 3.10 -18.28 11.54
N CYS A 411 2.33 -19.17 10.91
CA CYS A 411 2.23 -20.59 11.30
C CYS A 411 2.07 -21.59 10.14
N GLY A 412 3.11 -22.39 9.85
CA GLY A 412 3.11 -23.44 8.83
C GLY A 412 3.29 -22.98 7.38
N ASN A 413 3.74 -21.73 7.17
CA ASN A 413 3.79 -21.03 5.90
C ASN A 413 5.06 -21.33 5.09
N CYS A 414 4.97 -21.22 3.76
CA CYS A 414 6.06 -21.60 2.85
C CYS A 414 6.28 -20.57 1.73
N SER A 415 7.34 -19.78 1.84
CA SER A 415 7.74 -18.73 0.90
C SER A 415 8.91 -19.24 0.05
N ILE A 416 8.65 -19.61 -1.20
CA ILE A 416 9.60 -20.34 -2.08
C ILE A 416 10.17 -19.43 -3.17
N GLY A 417 9.45 -18.40 -3.57
CA GLY A 417 9.84 -17.50 -4.64
C GLY A 417 10.97 -16.53 -4.25
N ILE A 418 11.73 -16.07 -5.25
CA ILE A 418 12.68 -14.96 -5.03
C ILE A 418 11.86 -13.72 -4.67
N PHE A 419 12.19 -13.06 -3.56
CA PHE A 419 11.42 -11.94 -2.98
C PHE A 419 9.92 -12.24 -2.71
N SER A 420 9.54 -13.49 -2.45
CA SER A 420 8.16 -13.81 -2.04
C SER A 420 7.91 -13.55 -0.55
N HIS A 421 6.65 -13.33 -0.17
CA HIS A 421 6.24 -13.20 1.23
C HIS A 421 5.07 -14.16 1.54
N ALA A 422 5.10 -14.86 2.68
CA ALA A 422 4.04 -15.77 3.10
C ALA A 422 3.74 -15.64 4.61
N GLU A 423 2.59 -15.07 4.96
CA GLU A 423 2.15 -14.82 6.34
C GLU A 423 0.82 -15.53 6.67
N GLY A 424 0.33 -15.43 7.91
CA GLY A 424 -0.92 -16.09 8.34
C GLY A 424 -0.75 -17.56 8.74
N ASN A 425 -1.56 -18.48 8.23
CA ASN A 425 -1.56 -19.90 8.59
C ASN A 425 -1.63 -20.88 7.39
N SER A 426 -0.67 -21.80 7.28
CA SER A 426 -0.56 -22.80 6.20
C SER A 426 -0.57 -22.20 4.77
N THR A 427 -0.12 -20.96 4.60
CA THR A 427 -0.07 -20.24 3.31
C THR A 427 1.18 -20.58 2.51
N CYS A 428 1.17 -20.29 1.20
CA CYS A 428 2.29 -20.66 0.33
C CYS A 428 2.49 -19.68 -0.84
N ALA A 429 3.60 -18.95 -0.81
CA ALA A 429 4.01 -18.00 -1.86
C ALA A 429 5.16 -18.59 -2.69
N SER A 430 4.85 -19.22 -3.82
CA SER A 430 5.80 -19.94 -4.68
C SER A 430 6.33 -19.12 -5.87
N GLY A 431 5.69 -18.02 -6.23
CA GLY A 431 6.09 -17.19 -7.36
C GLY A 431 7.17 -16.19 -6.98
N GLN A 432 8.06 -15.83 -7.91
CA GLN A 432 8.93 -14.67 -7.69
C GLN A 432 8.07 -13.43 -7.46
N SER A 433 8.37 -12.68 -6.39
CA SER A 433 7.62 -11.52 -5.92
C SER A 433 6.13 -11.79 -5.66
N SER A 434 5.73 -13.03 -5.38
CA SER A 434 4.35 -13.35 -4.96
C SER A 434 4.14 -13.14 -3.46
N HIS A 435 2.96 -12.68 -3.05
CA HIS A 435 2.56 -12.54 -1.65
C HIS A 435 1.39 -13.49 -1.32
N SER A 436 1.36 -14.09 -0.13
CA SER A 436 0.19 -14.87 0.31
C SER A 436 -0.03 -14.79 1.82
N GLU A 437 -1.26 -14.46 2.21
CA GLU A 437 -1.66 -14.18 3.60
C GLU A 437 -2.98 -14.88 3.97
N GLY A 438 -3.39 -14.78 5.23
CA GLY A 438 -4.63 -15.38 5.73
C GLY A 438 -4.48 -16.86 6.14
N SER A 439 -5.20 -17.79 5.51
CA SER A 439 -5.21 -19.21 5.90
C SER A 439 -5.41 -20.18 4.75
N PHE A 440 -4.48 -21.12 4.54
CA PHE A 440 -4.42 -22.08 3.42
C PHE A 440 -4.34 -21.45 2.01
N SER A 441 -4.04 -20.15 1.94
CA SER A 441 -3.91 -19.37 0.71
C SER A 441 -2.64 -19.71 -0.08
N ARG A 442 -2.67 -19.55 -1.41
CA ARG A 442 -1.57 -19.97 -2.30
C ARG A 442 -1.35 -19.00 -3.46
N ALA A 443 -0.23 -18.30 -3.49
CA ALA A 443 0.21 -17.48 -4.62
C ALA A 443 1.35 -18.19 -5.36
N ILE A 444 1.14 -18.57 -6.63
CA ILE A 444 1.97 -19.59 -7.31
C ILE A 444 2.87 -18.98 -8.40
N ALA A 445 2.48 -17.85 -8.98
CA ALA A 445 3.07 -17.29 -10.20
C ALA A 445 3.68 -15.88 -9.99
N PHE A 446 4.38 -15.35 -10.99
CA PHE A 446 5.16 -14.11 -10.85
C PHE A 446 4.28 -12.92 -10.45
N GLY A 447 4.59 -12.26 -9.33
CA GLY A 447 3.81 -11.12 -8.84
C GLY A 447 2.36 -11.45 -8.45
N SER A 448 2.02 -12.72 -8.21
CA SER A 448 0.67 -13.11 -7.78
C SER A 448 0.42 -12.80 -6.30
N HIS A 449 -0.82 -12.45 -5.95
CA HIS A 449 -1.25 -12.20 -4.57
C HIS A 449 -2.39 -13.15 -4.18
N ALA A 450 -2.37 -13.74 -2.98
CA ALA A 450 -3.44 -14.63 -2.48
C ALA A 450 -3.70 -14.46 -0.98
N GLU A 451 -4.80 -13.81 -0.62
CA GLU A 451 -5.20 -13.46 0.76
C GLU A 451 -6.51 -14.15 1.16
N GLY A 452 -6.89 -14.09 2.45
CA GLY A 452 -8.16 -14.67 2.93
C GLY A 452 -8.07 -16.17 3.29
N GLN A 453 -9.09 -16.98 2.97
CA GLN A 453 -9.17 -18.39 3.36
C GLN A 453 -9.22 -19.35 2.15
N THR A 454 -8.18 -20.17 1.98
CA THR A 454 -8.12 -21.23 0.94
C THR A 454 -8.27 -20.66 -0.48
N THR A 455 -7.61 -19.53 -0.72
CA THR A 455 -7.61 -18.82 -2.01
C THR A 455 -6.40 -19.24 -2.85
N ASN A 456 -6.54 -19.30 -4.19
CA ASN A 456 -5.46 -19.69 -5.10
C ASN A 456 -5.23 -18.63 -6.19
N SER A 457 -4.01 -18.12 -6.29
CA SER A 457 -3.60 -17.14 -7.30
C SER A 457 -2.50 -17.75 -8.17
N CYS A 458 -2.88 -18.21 -9.37
CA CYS A 458 -2.08 -19.10 -10.21
C CYS A 458 -1.49 -18.42 -11.46
N GLY A 459 -1.87 -17.17 -11.74
CA GLY A 459 -1.46 -16.41 -12.92
C GLY A 459 -0.41 -15.34 -12.61
N ASN A 460 0.36 -14.93 -13.62
CA ASN A 460 1.28 -13.80 -13.42
C ASN A 460 0.47 -12.52 -13.15
N PHE A 461 0.77 -11.81 -12.06
CA PHE A 461 0.00 -10.66 -11.57
C PHE A 461 -1.50 -10.96 -11.30
N SER A 462 -1.88 -12.21 -11.02
CA SER A 462 -3.24 -12.49 -10.54
C SER A 462 -3.40 -12.13 -9.07
N HIS A 463 -4.63 -11.87 -8.63
CA HIS A 463 -4.97 -11.65 -7.23
C HIS A 463 -6.19 -12.50 -6.86
N ALA A 464 -6.19 -13.11 -5.68
CA ALA A 464 -7.30 -13.91 -5.17
C ALA A 464 -7.51 -13.61 -3.67
N GLU A 465 -8.67 -13.09 -3.30
CA GLU A 465 -9.00 -12.68 -1.93
C GLU A 465 -10.31 -13.33 -1.44
N GLY A 466 -10.65 -13.16 -0.17
CA GLY A 466 -11.90 -13.67 0.40
C GLY A 466 -11.83 -15.13 0.86
N GLY A 467 -12.64 -16.05 0.29
CA GLY A 467 -12.71 -17.44 0.76
C GLY A 467 -13.04 -18.47 -0.34
N LEU A 468 -12.27 -19.55 -0.46
CA LEU A 468 -12.41 -20.57 -1.52
C LEU A 468 -12.36 -19.99 -2.95
N THR A 469 -11.69 -18.86 -3.15
CA THR A 469 -11.60 -18.16 -4.45
C THR A 469 -10.40 -18.65 -5.28
N THR A 470 -10.43 -18.49 -6.61
CA THR A 470 -9.28 -18.86 -7.45
C THR A 470 -9.15 -17.97 -8.69
N ALA A 471 -7.96 -17.40 -8.89
CA ALA A 471 -7.57 -16.62 -10.07
C ALA A 471 -6.52 -17.39 -10.88
N PHE A 472 -6.88 -17.93 -12.04
CA PHE A 472 -6.08 -18.93 -12.76
C PHE A 472 -5.00 -18.34 -13.69
N CYS A 473 -5.16 -17.09 -14.16
CA CYS A 473 -4.48 -16.60 -15.35
C CYS A 473 -3.95 -15.17 -15.21
N THR A 474 -3.12 -14.74 -16.16
CA THR A 474 -2.39 -13.47 -16.10
C THR A 474 -3.33 -12.27 -15.92
N HIS A 475 -3.11 -11.46 -14.88
CA HIS A 475 -4.00 -10.36 -14.45
C HIS A 475 -5.47 -10.78 -14.18
N SER A 476 -5.75 -12.02 -13.80
CA SER A 476 -7.08 -12.39 -13.30
C SER A 476 -7.26 -12.00 -11.83
N HIS A 477 -8.47 -11.61 -11.45
CA HIS A 477 -8.83 -11.23 -10.08
C HIS A 477 -10.04 -12.05 -9.59
N ALA A 478 -10.01 -12.58 -8.37
CA ALA A 478 -11.13 -13.34 -7.80
C ALA A 478 -11.32 -13.02 -6.31
N GLU A 479 -12.43 -12.36 -5.96
CA GLU A 479 -12.73 -11.90 -4.61
C GLU A 479 -14.04 -12.49 -4.06
N GLY A 480 -14.31 -12.32 -2.76
CA GLY A 480 -15.55 -12.77 -2.12
C GLY A 480 -15.52 -14.23 -1.64
N CYS A 481 -16.38 -15.11 -2.16
CA CYS A 481 -16.57 -16.47 -1.66
C CYS A 481 -16.83 -17.47 -2.81
N GLN A 482 -16.12 -18.59 -2.89
CA GLN A 482 -16.28 -19.63 -3.93
C GLN A 482 -16.17 -19.12 -5.38
N THR A 483 -15.53 -17.98 -5.62
CA THR A 483 -15.42 -17.36 -6.95
C THR A 483 -14.24 -17.90 -7.76
N SER A 484 -14.32 -17.84 -9.09
CA SER A 484 -13.30 -18.43 -9.97
C SER A 484 -13.09 -17.62 -11.26
N ALA A 485 -11.93 -16.96 -11.38
CA ALA A 485 -11.53 -16.20 -12.56
C ALA A 485 -10.57 -17.00 -13.44
N CYS A 486 -11.07 -17.60 -14.52
CA CYS A 486 -10.38 -18.67 -15.24
C CYS A 486 -9.42 -18.21 -16.35
N HIS A 487 -9.44 -16.94 -16.75
CA HIS A 487 -8.75 -16.45 -17.96
C HIS A 487 -8.05 -15.10 -17.77
N CYS A 488 -7.17 -14.72 -18.70
CA CYS A 488 -6.41 -13.47 -18.60
C CYS A 488 -7.33 -12.25 -18.50
N PHE A 489 -7.00 -11.30 -17.61
CA PHE A 489 -7.79 -10.09 -17.35
C PHE A 489 -9.25 -10.32 -16.90
N SER A 490 -9.63 -11.53 -16.48
CA SER A 490 -10.99 -11.82 -16.01
C SER A 490 -11.15 -11.53 -14.51
N HIS A 491 -12.32 -11.04 -14.10
CA HIS A 491 -12.63 -10.66 -12.71
C HIS A 491 -13.85 -11.43 -12.18
N ALA A 492 -13.81 -11.99 -10.97
CA ALA A 492 -14.93 -12.74 -10.39
C ALA A 492 -15.14 -12.40 -8.89
N GLU A 493 -16.24 -11.74 -8.55
CA GLU A 493 -16.54 -11.24 -7.21
C GLU A 493 -17.87 -11.77 -6.62
N GLY A 494 -18.04 -11.65 -5.30
CA GLY A 494 -19.27 -12.00 -4.58
C GLY A 494 -19.33 -13.43 -4.03
N HIS A 495 -20.27 -14.28 -4.47
CA HIS A 495 -20.49 -15.63 -3.94
C HIS A 495 -20.77 -16.66 -5.05
N GLY A 496 -19.78 -17.48 -5.41
CA GLY A 496 -19.91 -18.57 -6.38
C GLY A 496 -19.91 -18.12 -7.83
N SER A 497 -19.44 -16.89 -8.09
CA SER A 497 -19.34 -16.28 -9.41
C SER A 497 -18.14 -16.83 -10.20
N VAL A 498 -18.30 -17.09 -11.49
CA VAL A 498 -17.28 -17.77 -12.31
C VAL A 498 -17.09 -17.07 -13.65
N THR A 499 -15.86 -16.76 -14.03
CA THR A 499 -15.55 -16.16 -15.34
C THR A 499 -14.70 -17.05 -16.23
N CYS A 500 -15.28 -17.51 -17.34
CA CYS A 500 -14.69 -18.54 -18.20
C CYS A 500 -14.01 -17.99 -19.46
N ALA A 501 -13.74 -16.68 -19.56
CA ALA A 501 -13.16 -16.08 -20.77
C ALA A 501 -12.36 -14.79 -20.54
N ILE A 502 -11.53 -14.41 -21.52
CA ILE A 502 -10.60 -13.28 -21.44
C ILE A 502 -11.34 -11.95 -21.23
N GLY A 503 -10.90 -11.16 -20.25
CA GLY A 503 -11.46 -9.83 -19.99
C GLY A 503 -12.91 -9.81 -19.52
N SER A 504 -13.46 -10.95 -19.07
CA SER A 504 -14.86 -11.07 -18.64
C SER A 504 -15.02 -10.91 -17.11
N HIS A 505 -16.16 -10.38 -16.67
CA HIS A 505 -16.42 -9.98 -15.28
C HIS A 505 -17.70 -10.63 -14.74
N ALA A 506 -17.69 -11.24 -13.55
CA ALA A 506 -18.90 -11.76 -12.92
C ALA A 506 -18.98 -11.37 -11.45
N GLU A 507 -20.10 -10.79 -11.04
CA GLU A 507 -20.30 -10.21 -9.72
C GLU A 507 -21.64 -10.63 -9.08
N GLY A 508 -21.71 -10.54 -7.76
CA GLY A 508 -22.88 -10.99 -6.99
C GLY A 508 -22.87 -12.49 -6.70
N ARG A 509 -23.98 -13.24 -6.87
CA ARG A 509 -24.17 -14.61 -6.37
C ARG A 509 -24.46 -15.62 -7.47
N LEU A 510 -23.55 -16.55 -7.74
CA LEU A 510 -23.68 -17.60 -8.76
C LEU A 510 -23.77 -17.04 -10.20
N SER A 511 -23.17 -15.88 -10.44
CA SER A 511 -23.13 -15.21 -11.74
C SER A 511 -22.01 -15.78 -12.61
N VAL A 512 -22.25 -16.05 -13.89
CA VAL A 512 -21.30 -16.76 -14.76
C VAL A 512 -21.10 -16.06 -16.10
N THR A 513 -19.85 -15.86 -16.49
CA THR A 513 -19.50 -15.46 -17.87
C THR A 513 -18.85 -16.60 -18.65
N HIS A 514 -19.15 -16.68 -19.95
CA HIS A 514 -18.63 -17.72 -20.84
C HIS A 514 -17.85 -17.20 -22.07
N ALA A 515 -17.80 -15.88 -22.31
CA ALA A 515 -17.24 -15.31 -23.54
C ALA A 515 -16.44 -14.01 -23.29
N CYS A 516 -15.51 -13.68 -24.20
CA CYS A 516 -14.58 -12.58 -23.98
C CYS A 516 -15.29 -11.24 -23.79
N TYR A 517 -14.86 -10.46 -22.81
CA TYR A 517 -15.45 -9.17 -22.46
C TYR A 517 -16.95 -9.20 -22.10
N SER A 518 -17.49 -10.37 -21.75
CA SER A 518 -18.85 -10.45 -21.17
C SER A 518 -18.86 -10.10 -19.69
N HIS A 519 -20.01 -9.66 -19.19
CA HIS A 519 -20.21 -9.14 -17.84
C HIS A 519 -21.52 -9.70 -17.26
N ALA A 520 -21.50 -10.26 -16.05
CA ALA A 520 -22.67 -10.89 -15.42
C ALA A 520 -22.80 -10.50 -13.94
N GLU A 521 -23.78 -9.67 -13.61
CA GLU A 521 -23.97 -9.09 -12.27
C GLU A 521 -25.30 -9.52 -11.62
N GLY A 522 -25.38 -9.51 -10.29
CA GLY A 522 -26.59 -9.86 -9.54
C GLY A 522 -26.63 -11.30 -9.00
N GLN A 523 -27.70 -12.07 -9.20
CA GLN A 523 -27.85 -13.45 -8.71
C GLN A 523 -28.13 -14.41 -9.89
N GLN A 524 -27.40 -15.52 -10.00
CA GLN A 524 -27.63 -16.60 -10.97
C GLN A 524 -27.66 -16.12 -12.44
N THR A 525 -26.95 -15.05 -12.76
CA THR A 525 -26.94 -14.43 -14.08
C THR A 525 -25.91 -15.08 -15.01
N ASN A 526 -26.14 -15.09 -16.33
CA ASN A 526 -25.37 -15.92 -17.27
C ASN A 526 -25.05 -15.19 -18.59
N ALA A 527 -23.91 -14.52 -18.70
CA ALA A 527 -23.50 -13.81 -19.92
C ALA A 527 -22.60 -14.69 -20.80
N CYS A 528 -23.09 -15.05 -21.99
CA CYS A 528 -22.57 -16.17 -22.79
C CYS A 528 -22.03 -15.78 -24.18
N GLY A 529 -22.12 -14.50 -24.57
CA GLY A 529 -21.61 -13.99 -25.86
C GLY A 529 -20.54 -12.90 -25.70
N ILE A 530 -19.75 -12.65 -26.74
CA ILE A 530 -18.66 -11.65 -26.68
C ILE A 530 -19.28 -10.26 -26.44
N PHE A 531 -18.79 -9.49 -25.47
CA PHE A 531 -19.42 -8.22 -25.04
C PHE A 531 -20.87 -8.35 -24.52
N SER A 532 -21.33 -9.54 -24.14
CA SER A 532 -22.68 -9.70 -23.56
C SER A 532 -22.75 -9.28 -22.09
N HIS A 533 -23.85 -8.66 -21.68
CA HIS A 533 -24.13 -8.23 -20.31
C HIS A 533 -25.33 -8.99 -19.73
N SER A 534 -25.33 -9.38 -18.46
CA SER A 534 -26.45 -10.02 -17.75
C SER A 534 -26.56 -9.53 -16.29
N GLU A 535 -27.42 -8.57 -16.02
CA GLU A 535 -27.74 -8.04 -14.70
C GLU A 535 -28.96 -8.74 -14.07
N GLY A 536 -29.06 -8.74 -12.73
CA GLY A 536 -30.32 -8.96 -12.01
C GLY A 536 -30.44 -10.29 -11.27
N CYS A 537 -31.45 -11.11 -11.56
CA CYS A 537 -31.75 -12.35 -10.84
C CYS A 537 -32.24 -13.47 -11.76
N ALA A 538 -31.47 -14.54 -11.92
CA ALA A 538 -31.69 -15.64 -12.86
C ALA A 538 -31.85 -15.16 -14.33
N THR A 539 -31.04 -14.19 -14.74
CA THR A 539 -30.99 -13.69 -16.12
C THR A 539 -29.94 -14.40 -16.97
N CYS A 540 -30.02 -14.29 -18.30
CA CYS A 540 -29.09 -14.94 -19.22
C CYS A 540 -29.02 -14.17 -20.54
N SER A 541 -27.84 -13.94 -21.08
CA SER A 541 -27.65 -13.26 -22.36
C SER A 541 -26.70 -14.04 -23.28
N VAL A 542 -27.15 -14.37 -24.49
CA VAL A 542 -26.51 -15.36 -25.37
C VAL A 542 -26.35 -14.82 -26.80
N GLY A 543 -25.39 -13.91 -26.99
CA GLY A 543 -25.00 -13.40 -28.30
C GLY A 543 -23.97 -12.27 -28.23
N CYS A 544 -23.34 -11.92 -29.35
CA CYS A 544 -22.38 -10.83 -29.36
C CYS A 544 -23.09 -9.50 -29.01
N GLY A 545 -22.71 -8.84 -27.92
CA GLY A 545 -23.36 -7.61 -27.45
C GLY A 545 -24.79 -7.79 -26.88
N SER A 546 -25.20 -9.00 -26.47
CA SER A 546 -26.53 -9.22 -25.89
C SER A 546 -26.64 -8.75 -24.44
N HIS A 547 -27.69 -8.03 -24.05
CA HIS A 547 -27.96 -7.53 -22.70
C HIS A 547 -29.16 -8.27 -22.07
N ALA A 548 -29.09 -8.68 -20.81
CA ALA A 548 -30.26 -9.16 -20.05
C ALA A 548 -30.27 -8.50 -18.67
N GLU A 549 -31.45 -8.20 -18.12
CA GLU A 549 -31.59 -7.36 -16.93
C GLU A 549 -32.87 -7.69 -16.15
N GLY A 550 -32.83 -7.53 -14.82
CA GLY A 550 -33.99 -7.63 -13.93
C GLY A 550 -34.17 -9.01 -13.27
N GLN A 551 -35.15 -9.81 -13.66
CA GLN A 551 -35.43 -11.11 -13.06
C GLN A 551 -35.92 -12.10 -14.12
N LEU A 552 -35.39 -13.33 -14.18
CA LEU A 552 -35.82 -14.37 -15.14
C LEU A 552 -35.80 -13.90 -16.62
N SER A 553 -34.94 -12.93 -16.94
CA SER A 553 -34.81 -12.31 -18.26
C SER A 553 -33.79 -13.03 -19.14
N ILE A 554 -34.16 -13.44 -20.35
CA ILE A 554 -33.32 -14.27 -21.22
C ILE A 554 -33.17 -13.63 -22.61
N ALA A 555 -32.02 -13.06 -22.91
CA ALA A 555 -31.65 -12.54 -24.22
C ALA A 555 -30.85 -13.58 -25.04
N VAL A 556 -31.16 -13.78 -26.31
CA VAL A 556 -30.49 -14.74 -27.20
C VAL A 556 -30.42 -14.15 -28.61
N GLY A 557 -29.22 -13.91 -29.12
CA GLY A 557 -28.98 -13.26 -30.41
C GLY A 557 -27.98 -12.11 -30.30
N ASN A 558 -27.32 -11.76 -31.41
CA ASN A 558 -26.35 -10.66 -31.38
C ASN A 558 -27.10 -9.34 -31.18
N PHE A 559 -26.66 -8.50 -30.24
CA PHE A 559 -27.29 -7.24 -29.85
C PHE A 559 -28.74 -7.37 -29.32
N SER A 560 -29.15 -8.56 -28.86
CA SER A 560 -30.47 -8.76 -28.24
C SER A 560 -30.51 -8.21 -26.80
N SER A 561 -31.56 -7.51 -26.40
CA SER A 561 -31.78 -6.97 -25.05
C SER A 561 -33.01 -7.62 -24.39
N SER A 562 -32.98 -7.97 -23.10
CA SER A 562 -34.13 -8.53 -22.37
C SER A 562 -34.22 -7.95 -20.95
N GLU A 563 -35.07 -6.96 -20.72
CA GLU A 563 -35.08 -6.13 -19.51
C GLU A 563 -36.41 -6.21 -18.75
N GLY A 564 -36.40 -6.63 -17.48
CA GLY A 564 -37.59 -6.64 -16.63
C GLY A 564 -37.80 -7.96 -15.88
N SER A 565 -39.04 -8.44 -15.72
CA SER A 565 -39.35 -9.66 -14.94
C SER A 565 -39.99 -10.77 -15.79
N ASN A 566 -39.37 -11.94 -15.84
CA ASN A 566 -39.72 -13.08 -16.70
C ASN A 566 -39.80 -12.65 -18.18
N THR A 567 -38.74 -12.03 -18.71
CA THR A 567 -38.68 -11.57 -20.10
C THR A 567 -37.86 -12.52 -20.98
N ARG A 568 -38.13 -12.58 -22.28
CA ARG A 568 -37.36 -13.39 -23.23
C ARG A 568 -37.19 -12.62 -24.54
N ALA A 569 -35.96 -12.38 -24.98
CA ALA A 569 -35.67 -11.83 -26.30
C ALA A 569 -34.87 -12.85 -27.11
N VAL A 570 -35.37 -13.28 -28.27
CA VAL A 570 -34.79 -14.37 -29.06
C VAL A 570 -34.72 -13.97 -30.54
N GLY A 571 -33.60 -13.37 -30.94
CA GLY A 571 -33.29 -12.89 -32.28
C GLY A 571 -32.17 -11.84 -32.27
N ASN A 572 -31.46 -11.65 -33.38
CA ASN A 572 -30.48 -10.57 -33.48
C ASN A 572 -31.20 -9.20 -33.37
N CYS A 573 -30.65 -8.28 -32.59
CA CYS A 573 -31.25 -6.97 -32.28
C CYS A 573 -32.67 -7.05 -31.67
N SER A 574 -33.11 -8.19 -31.11
CA SER A 574 -34.42 -8.31 -30.45
C SER A 574 -34.41 -7.69 -29.05
N LYS A 575 -35.42 -6.90 -28.64
CA LYS A 575 -35.46 -6.20 -27.35
C LYS A 575 -36.74 -6.45 -26.53
N ALA A 576 -36.80 -7.52 -25.72
CA ALA A 576 -37.95 -7.73 -24.82
C ALA A 576 -37.86 -6.79 -23.61
N ILE A 577 -38.94 -6.07 -23.27
CA ILE A 577 -38.98 -5.21 -22.09
C ILE A 577 -40.29 -5.35 -21.30
N GLY A 578 -40.22 -5.39 -19.97
CA GLY A 578 -41.39 -5.34 -19.08
C GLY A 578 -41.60 -6.59 -18.23
N ILE A 579 -42.79 -7.20 -18.27
CA ILE A 579 -43.15 -8.32 -17.38
C ILE A 579 -43.81 -9.46 -18.17
N ILE A 580 -43.29 -10.69 -18.09
CA ILE A 580 -43.84 -11.87 -18.79
C ILE A 580 -43.97 -11.57 -20.30
N THR A 581 -42.87 -11.09 -20.89
CA THR A 581 -42.78 -10.70 -22.30
C THR A 581 -41.86 -11.63 -23.07
N CYS A 582 -42.14 -11.87 -24.35
CA CYS A 582 -41.37 -12.82 -25.17
C CYS A 582 -41.20 -12.31 -26.61
N ALA A 583 -40.14 -11.55 -26.89
CA ALA A 583 -39.78 -11.08 -28.22
C ALA A 583 -39.11 -12.23 -28.98
N VAL A 584 -39.63 -12.60 -30.15
CA VAL A 584 -39.06 -13.69 -30.97
C VAL A 584 -38.97 -13.26 -32.42
N GLY A 585 -37.75 -13.31 -32.97
CA GLY A 585 -37.40 -12.85 -34.31
C GLY A 585 -36.39 -11.70 -34.28
N ASP A 586 -35.59 -11.57 -35.34
CA ASP A 586 -34.60 -10.50 -35.48
C ASP A 586 -35.29 -9.13 -35.57
N GLY A 587 -34.78 -8.14 -34.82
CA GLY A 587 -35.39 -6.81 -34.68
C GLY A 587 -36.73 -6.78 -33.93
N SER A 588 -37.13 -7.88 -33.28
CA SER A 588 -38.36 -7.92 -32.46
C SER A 588 -38.26 -7.06 -31.19
N PHE A 589 -39.36 -6.66 -30.55
CA PHE A 589 -39.31 -6.13 -29.18
C PHE A 589 -40.65 -6.36 -28.48
N ALA A 590 -40.66 -7.16 -27.42
CA ALA A 590 -41.88 -7.45 -26.67
C ALA A 590 -41.98 -6.47 -25.51
N GLY A 591 -42.60 -5.33 -25.77
CA GLY A 591 -42.85 -4.30 -24.76
C GLY A 591 -44.22 -4.49 -24.12
N GLY A 592 -44.28 -4.79 -22.81
CA GLY A 592 -45.56 -4.82 -22.09
C GLY A 592 -45.61 -5.66 -20.81
N LYS A 593 -46.80 -6.21 -20.52
CA LYS A 593 -47.08 -7.00 -19.33
C LYS A 593 -48.03 -8.18 -19.62
N GLY A 594 -47.49 -9.41 -19.60
CA GLY A 594 -48.25 -10.66 -19.63
C GLY A 594 -48.81 -11.08 -18.27
N VAL A 595 -49.31 -12.32 -18.19
CA VAL A 595 -50.10 -12.82 -17.03
C VAL A 595 -49.51 -14.13 -16.51
N ALA A 596 -49.29 -14.22 -15.19
CA ALA A 596 -48.52 -15.31 -14.55
C ALA A 596 -49.28 -16.65 -14.44
N VAL A 597 -49.87 -17.13 -15.53
CA VAL A 597 -50.54 -18.42 -15.65
C VAL A 597 -49.81 -19.26 -16.71
N ALA A 598 -49.84 -20.59 -16.57
CA ALA A 598 -49.04 -21.49 -17.41
C ALA A 598 -49.26 -21.24 -18.93
N GLY A 599 -48.21 -20.74 -19.60
CA GLY A 599 -48.20 -20.48 -21.04
C GLY A 599 -48.68 -19.10 -21.50
N LYS A 600 -48.84 -18.10 -20.63
CA LYS A 600 -49.60 -16.87 -20.94
C LYS A 600 -48.77 -15.57 -20.98
N TRP A 601 -48.29 -15.20 -22.16
CA TRP A 601 -47.23 -14.17 -22.34
C TRP A 601 -47.69 -12.97 -23.17
N VAL A 602 -47.12 -11.79 -22.89
CA VAL A 602 -46.99 -10.74 -23.92
C VAL A 602 -45.85 -11.13 -24.86
N ASN A 603 -46.15 -12.10 -25.73
CA ASN A 603 -45.36 -12.46 -26.89
C ASN A 603 -45.15 -11.25 -27.83
N ALA A 604 -44.14 -11.27 -28.69
CA ALA A 604 -44.07 -10.31 -29.80
C ALA A 604 -43.29 -10.87 -31.00
N CYS A 605 -43.98 -11.00 -32.13
CA CYS A 605 -43.59 -11.82 -33.28
C CYS A 605 -44.06 -11.30 -34.69
N GLY A 606 -43.90 -9.99 -35.01
CA GLY A 606 -44.08 -9.36 -36.35
C GLY A 606 -43.84 -7.80 -36.45
N LEU A 607 -43.63 -7.22 -37.64
CA LEU A 607 -42.88 -5.95 -37.95
C LEU A 607 -43.17 -4.58 -37.20
N ASN A 608 -42.22 -4.08 -36.36
CA ASN A 608 -41.73 -2.66 -36.23
C ASN A 608 -40.33 -2.45 -35.56
N SER A 609 -40.09 -2.20 -34.25
CA SER A 609 -40.63 -2.98 -33.16
C SER A 609 -42.16 -2.98 -33.03
N PHE A 610 -42.86 -4.04 -33.39
CA PHE A 610 -42.57 -5.48 -33.17
C PHE A 610 -42.87 -5.95 -31.76
N ASN A 611 -43.74 -5.21 -31.06
CA ASN A 611 -45.15 -5.59 -31.09
C ASN A 611 -45.77 -5.16 -32.46
N PHE A 612 -46.43 -5.92 -33.36
CA PHE A 612 -47.07 -7.27 -33.40
C PHE A 612 -46.90 -8.09 -32.15
N SER A 613 -48.01 -8.23 -31.48
CA SER A 613 -48.18 -8.86 -30.19
C SER A 613 -49.67 -9.20 -30.27
N GLU A 614 -49.97 -10.43 -30.69
CA GLU A 614 -51.13 -10.69 -31.57
C GLU A 614 -52.53 -10.42 -30.96
N ASN A 615 -52.82 -11.12 -29.86
CA ASN A 615 -54.12 -11.42 -29.23
C ASN A 615 -54.85 -12.41 -30.17
N ASP A 616 -54.74 -13.74 -29.97
CA ASP A 616 -54.66 -14.81 -31.01
C ASP A 616 -55.93 -15.65 -31.31
N ASN A 617 -57.03 -15.53 -30.56
CA ASN A 617 -58.32 -16.25 -30.75
C ASN A 617 -58.30 -17.74 -30.44
N THR A 618 -57.11 -18.36 -30.47
CA THR A 618 -56.78 -19.47 -29.58
C THR A 618 -56.55 -19.00 -28.14
N GLN A 619 -56.70 -17.70 -27.84
CA GLN A 619 -57.02 -17.16 -26.53
C GLN A 619 -58.29 -17.81 -25.94
N VAL A 620 -58.08 -18.87 -25.17
CA VAL A 620 -58.80 -19.07 -23.90
C VAL A 620 -58.20 -18.15 -22.84
N VAL A 621 -58.24 -16.85 -23.14
CA VAL A 621 -57.55 -15.73 -22.48
C VAL A 621 -56.00 -15.81 -22.59
N ASP A 622 -55.31 -14.67 -22.69
CA ASP A 622 -53.88 -14.40 -22.38
C ASP A 622 -52.69 -15.02 -23.18
N GLN A 623 -52.72 -15.33 -24.51
CA GLN A 623 -51.48 -15.83 -25.18
C GLN A 623 -51.04 -15.16 -26.48
N GLY A 624 -51.91 -14.97 -27.47
CA GLY A 624 -51.67 -13.89 -28.41
C GLY A 624 -51.57 -12.61 -27.59
N ALA A 625 -50.64 -11.75 -27.95
CA ALA A 625 -50.24 -10.66 -27.08
C ALA A 625 -50.93 -9.32 -27.42
N ASN A 626 -50.35 -8.15 -27.15
CA ASN A 626 -51.11 -6.90 -27.19
C ASN A 626 -50.41 -5.77 -27.98
N ALA A 627 -50.68 -5.67 -29.29
CA ALA A 627 -49.97 -4.76 -30.21
C ALA A 627 -50.36 -3.28 -30.11
N GLN A 628 -50.98 -2.86 -29.00
CA GLN A 628 -51.51 -1.52 -28.80
C GLN A 628 -50.49 -0.41 -29.08
N ARG A 629 -50.84 0.45 -30.06
CA ARG A 629 -50.21 1.77 -30.34
C ARG A 629 -48.76 1.76 -30.83
N SER A 630 -48.18 0.58 -31.05
CA SER A 630 -47.21 0.44 -32.15
C SER A 630 -47.84 0.91 -33.46
N VAL A 631 -47.00 1.11 -34.49
CA VAL A 631 -47.44 0.74 -35.83
C VAL A 631 -47.63 -0.78 -35.80
N ILE A 632 -48.89 -1.23 -35.70
CA ILE A 632 -49.20 -2.58 -36.13
C ILE A 632 -49.21 -2.51 -37.65
N LEU A 633 -48.15 -2.95 -38.33
CA LEU A 633 -48.38 -3.43 -39.69
C LEU A 633 -49.18 -4.71 -39.53
N GLY A 634 -50.46 -4.68 -39.92
CA GLY A 634 -51.37 -5.80 -39.68
C GLY A 634 -50.84 -7.05 -40.37
N GLY A 635 -50.53 -8.08 -39.59
CA GLY A 635 -50.14 -9.37 -40.12
C GLY A 635 -51.29 -10.05 -40.88
N LEU A 636 -50.96 -11.07 -41.67
CA LEU A 636 -51.96 -11.96 -42.24
C LEU A 636 -52.52 -12.88 -41.15
N ASN A 637 -53.84 -12.94 -40.98
CA ASN A 637 -54.50 -13.76 -39.95
C ASN A 637 -54.08 -13.48 -38.51
N HIS A 638 -53.49 -12.31 -38.24
CA HIS A 638 -53.47 -11.70 -36.91
C HIS A 638 -54.91 -11.77 -36.37
N HIS A 639 -55.20 -12.58 -35.36
CA HIS A 639 -56.31 -12.20 -34.51
C HIS A 639 -55.91 -10.94 -33.77
N ILE A 640 -56.92 -10.26 -33.30
CA ILE A 640 -56.82 -9.19 -32.34
C ILE A 640 -58.06 -9.40 -31.46
N ASP A 641 -57.90 -10.03 -30.29
CA ASP A 641 -58.93 -10.14 -29.25
C ASP A 641 -59.59 -8.80 -28.99
N SER A 642 -60.85 -8.90 -28.56
CA SER A 642 -61.77 -7.82 -28.20
C SER A 642 -61.23 -6.94 -27.06
N ALA A 643 -60.17 -6.19 -27.37
CA ALA A 643 -59.34 -5.39 -26.47
C ALA A 643 -58.34 -4.46 -27.20
N ASN A 644 -58.03 -4.67 -28.49
CA ASN A 644 -57.16 -3.74 -29.23
C ASN A 644 -57.88 -2.41 -29.51
N ILE A 645 -57.36 -1.33 -28.92
CA ILE A 645 -58.02 -0.02 -28.84
C ILE A 645 -56.99 1.07 -29.14
N ASN A 646 -57.35 2.06 -29.96
CA ASN A 646 -56.52 3.19 -30.40
C ASN A 646 -55.16 2.81 -31.05
N ALA A 647 -54.96 1.55 -31.44
CA ALA A 647 -53.84 1.15 -32.27
C ALA A 647 -54.09 1.53 -33.73
N ALA A 648 -53.03 1.89 -34.46
CA ALA A 648 -53.09 1.98 -35.90
C ALA A 648 -52.70 0.63 -36.50
N ILE A 649 -53.69 -0.09 -37.06
CA ILE A 649 -53.36 -1.14 -38.04
C ILE A 649 -53.18 -0.46 -39.39
N ILE A 650 -51.95 -0.50 -39.89
CA ILE A 650 -51.51 0.12 -41.13
C ILE A 650 -51.21 -1.01 -42.12
N GLY A 651 -52.18 -1.31 -42.99
CA GLY A 651 -52.12 -2.52 -43.83
C GLY A 651 -52.49 -3.79 -43.07
N GLY A 652 -52.69 -4.89 -43.80
CA GLY A 652 -53.05 -6.21 -43.24
C GLY A 652 -54.33 -6.80 -43.82
N THR A 653 -54.44 -8.13 -43.78
CA THR A 653 -55.55 -8.90 -44.37
C THR A 653 -55.86 -10.16 -43.56
N GLY A 654 -57.10 -10.65 -43.62
CA GLY A 654 -57.54 -11.81 -42.83
C GLY A 654 -57.56 -11.57 -41.31
N ILE A 655 -57.47 -10.31 -40.87
CA ILE A 655 -57.48 -9.92 -39.46
C ILE A 655 -58.73 -10.52 -38.80
N LYS A 656 -58.53 -11.40 -37.83
CA LYS A 656 -59.64 -12.02 -37.09
C LYS A 656 -60.02 -11.12 -35.91
N LEU A 657 -61.29 -11.15 -35.57
CA LEU A 657 -61.88 -10.43 -34.45
C LEU A 657 -62.90 -11.35 -33.76
N SER A 658 -62.74 -11.61 -32.46
CA SER A 658 -63.63 -12.45 -31.64
C SER A 658 -63.34 -12.25 -30.15
N GLY A 659 -64.15 -12.91 -29.32
CA GLY A 659 -64.58 -12.40 -28.01
C GLY A 659 -65.98 -11.77 -28.13
N ALA A 660 -66.74 -11.78 -27.04
CA ALA A 660 -68.18 -11.46 -27.06
C ALA A 660 -68.50 -9.95 -27.00
N THR A 661 -67.50 -9.07 -27.07
CA THR A 661 -67.62 -7.62 -26.81
C THR A 661 -66.97 -6.75 -27.89
N PRO A 662 -67.43 -5.49 -28.11
CA PRO A 662 -67.11 -4.75 -29.33
C PRO A 662 -65.78 -3.97 -29.29
N TYR A 663 -65.15 -3.85 -30.45
CA TYR A 663 -64.01 -2.96 -30.71
C TYR A 663 -64.48 -1.50 -30.81
N SER A 664 -63.72 -0.55 -30.28
CA SER A 664 -64.09 0.87 -30.26
C SER A 664 -62.87 1.79 -30.42
N ASN A 665 -63.06 2.93 -31.11
CA ASN A 665 -62.01 3.92 -31.47
C ASN A 665 -60.72 3.31 -32.07
N PHE A 666 -60.86 2.16 -32.70
CA PHE A 666 -59.81 1.39 -33.37
C PHE A 666 -59.79 1.75 -34.85
N VAL A 667 -58.61 2.08 -35.39
CA VAL A 667 -58.44 2.38 -36.82
C VAL A 667 -57.63 1.26 -37.45
N ALA A 668 -58.36 0.27 -37.97
CA ALA A 668 -57.81 -0.59 -39.00
C ALA A 668 -57.97 0.07 -40.35
N VAL A 669 -56.84 0.37 -41.00
CA VAL A 669 -56.78 0.67 -42.42
C VAL A 669 -56.19 -0.54 -43.12
N PRO A 670 -57.00 -1.55 -43.50
CA PRO A 670 -56.56 -2.51 -44.50
C PRO A 670 -56.17 -1.72 -45.75
N ASN A 671 -54.92 -1.85 -46.16
CA ASN A 671 -54.28 -1.13 -47.28
C ASN A 671 -54.22 0.42 -47.12
N LEU A 672 -53.52 0.94 -46.10
CA LEU A 672 -53.21 2.38 -46.03
C LEU A 672 -52.24 2.81 -47.14
N ALA A 673 -52.75 3.38 -48.21
CA ALA A 673 -51.96 3.96 -49.30
C ALA A 673 -51.62 5.44 -49.03
N ILE A 674 -50.38 5.73 -48.62
CA ILE A 674 -49.89 7.12 -48.51
C ILE A 674 -49.37 7.58 -49.89
N MET A 675 -50.28 8.08 -50.73
CA MET A 675 -49.91 8.73 -51.99
C MET A 675 -49.72 10.23 -51.77
N SER A 676 -48.52 10.75 -52.06
CA SER A 676 -48.18 12.18 -51.91
C SER A 676 -48.97 13.10 -52.84
N THR A 677 -49.49 12.58 -53.95
CA THR A 677 -50.57 13.18 -54.75
C THR A 677 -51.52 12.07 -55.24
N PRO A 678 -52.85 12.25 -55.17
CA PRO A 678 -53.78 11.35 -55.85
C PRO A 678 -53.73 11.61 -57.36
N ALA A 679 -53.26 10.63 -58.12
CA ALA A 679 -53.66 10.52 -59.52
C ALA A 679 -55.18 10.25 -59.58
N SER A 680 -55.88 10.85 -60.54
CA SER A 680 -57.34 10.82 -60.61
C SER A 680 -57.90 9.40 -60.78
N GLY A 681 -58.60 8.87 -59.76
CA GLY A 681 -59.41 7.65 -59.87
C GLY A 681 -59.38 6.67 -58.68
N GLY A 682 -58.47 6.84 -57.71
CA GLY A 682 -58.39 5.96 -56.54
C GLY A 682 -59.53 6.16 -55.54
N THR A 683 -60.19 5.08 -55.11
CA THR A 683 -61.29 5.10 -54.12
C THR A 683 -60.82 4.79 -52.70
N ALA A 684 -61.53 5.35 -51.71
CA ALA A 684 -61.35 5.17 -50.26
C ALA A 684 -60.05 5.73 -49.64
N ALA A 685 -60.14 6.96 -49.11
CA ALA A 685 -59.19 7.50 -48.14
C ALA A 685 -59.92 8.41 -47.12
N LEU A 686 -59.47 8.40 -45.86
CA LEU A 686 -59.96 9.31 -44.83
C LEU A 686 -59.36 10.72 -45.05
N THR A 687 -60.14 11.65 -45.60
CA THR A 687 -59.64 12.97 -45.97
C THR A 687 -59.36 13.85 -44.74
N TRP A 688 -58.10 14.23 -44.54
CA TRP A 688 -57.71 15.24 -43.55
C TRP A 688 -58.25 16.62 -43.95
N ASN A 689 -59.17 17.17 -43.14
CA ASN A 689 -59.71 18.50 -43.39
C ASN A 689 -58.77 19.58 -42.83
N SER A 690 -57.98 20.19 -43.72
CA SER A 690 -56.92 21.16 -43.37
C SER A 690 -57.41 22.40 -42.60
N THR A 691 -58.67 22.79 -42.84
CA THR A 691 -59.37 23.93 -42.21
C THR A 691 -59.84 23.65 -40.78
N THR A 692 -60.33 22.43 -40.51
CA THR A 692 -60.93 22.07 -39.20
C THR A 692 -60.03 21.21 -38.30
N LYS A 693 -58.88 20.74 -38.80
CA LYS A 693 -57.89 19.91 -38.08
C LYS A 693 -58.48 18.59 -37.51
N LYS A 694 -59.50 18.04 -38.17
CA LYS A 694 -60.17 16.79 -37.77
C LYS A 694 -60.31 15.84 -38.96
N ILE A 695 -60.46 14.56 -38.64
CA ILE A 695 -60.77 13.46 -39.57
C ILE A 695 -62.21 13.03 -39.29
N GLY A 696 -63.01 12.79 -40.34
CA GLY A 696 -64.41 12.38 -40.23
C GLY A 696 -64.72 11.18 -41.12
N LEU A 697 -65.62 10.31 -40.65
CA LEU A 697 -66.13 9.16 -41.41
C LEU A 697 -67.22 9.62 -42.39
N GLY A 698 -67.09 9.25 -43.65
CA GLY A 698 -68.16 9.37 -44.64
C GLY A 698 -69.00 8.09 -44.70
N LEU A 699 -70.32 8.24 -44.55
CA LEU A 699 -71.31 7.17 -44.78
C LEU A 699 -72.35 7.73 -45.75
N LEU A 700 -72.07 7.63 -47.06
CA LEU A 700 -72.55 6.60 -48.00
C LEU A 700 -73.83 7.03 -48.74
N ALA A 701 -73.98 6.50 -49.95
CA ALA A 701 -74.98 6.97 -50.90
C ALA A 701 -76.37 6.38 -50.65
N SER A 702 -77.39 7.21 -50.87
CA SER A 702 -78.62 6.77 -51.53
C SER A 702 -78.92 7.73 -52.68
N GLY A 703 -79.04 7.19 -53.88
CA GLY A 703 -79.65 7.93 -54.99
C GLY A 703 -81.14 8.13 -54.73
N PRO A 704 -81.80 8.99 -55.51
CA PRO A 704 -82.22 8.46 -56.81
C PRO A 704 -81.91 9.37 -58.00
N ALA A 705 -81.72 8.74 -59.16
CA ALA A 705 -82.06 9.40 -60.42
C ALA A 705 -83.60 9.42 -60.53
N GLY A 706 -84.20 10.61 -60.44
CA GLY A 706 -85.66 10.75 -60.46
C GLY A 706 -86.05 12.22 -60.60
N ALA A 707 -86.82 12.55 -61.63
CA ALA A 707 -87.11 13.91 -62.04
C ALA A 707 -87.76 14.77 -60.94
N ASN A 708 -87.11 15.87 -60.56
CA ASN A 708 -87.77 17.02 -59.95
C ASN A 708 -87.02 18.32 -60.26
N GLN A 709 -87.78 19.36 -60.62
CA GLN A 709 -87.24 20.62 -61.17
C GLN A 709 -87.10 21.69 -60.09
N GLN A 710 -86.16 21.53 -59.16
CA GLN A 710 -85.83 22.57 -58.18
C GLN A 710 -84.33 22.89 -58.13
N ILE A 711 -84.03 24.17 -58.26
CA ILE A 711 -82.67 24.73 -58.23
C ILE A 711 -82.16 24.68 -56.78
N GLN A 712 -81.08 23.95 -56.54
CA GLN A 712 -80.34 24.01 -55.28
C GLN A 712 -79.07 24.84 -55.47
N PHE A 713 -79.01 25.99 -54.80
CA PHE A 713 -77.83 26.84 -54.80
C PHE A 713 -76.74 26.22 -53.92
N ASN A 714 -75.58 25.93 -54.51
CA ASN A 714 -74.35 25.67 -53.76
C ASN A 714 -73.28 26.71 -54.14
N ASN A 715 -72.40 27.04 -53.20
CA ASN A 715 -71.50 28.20 -53.33
C ASN A 715 -70.13 27.87 -53.94
N SER A 716 -69.94 26.73 -54.61
CA SER A 716 -68.64 26.31 -55.17
C SER A 716 -68.73 25.28 -56.31
N GLY A 717 -69.87 25.18 -57.01
CA GLY A 717 -70.11 24.16 -58.04
C GLY A 717 -70.72 24.74 -59.31
N VAL A 718 -70.11 24.45 -60.45
CA VAL A 718 -70.66 24.77 -61.78
C VAL A 718 -71.92 23.94 -62.03
N PHE A 719 -73.03 24.59 -62.39
CA PHE A 719 -74.25 23.88 -62.82
C PHE A 719 -74.01 23.18 -64.16
N GLY A 720 -74.25 21.87 -64.22
CA GLY A 720 -74.00 21.07 -65.40
C GLY A 720 -75.10 21.13 -66.46
N ALA A 721 -74.66 20.99 -67.72
CA ALA A 721 -75.44 20.44 -68.84
C ALA A 721 -76.72 21.19 -69.32
N SER A 722 -76.61 22.50 -69.61
CA SER A 722 -77.48 23.16 -70.60
C SER A 722 -76.77 24.35 -71.25
N ILE A 723 -76.68 24.37 -72.59
CA ILE A 723 -75.74 25.23 -73.33
C ILE A 723 -76.25 26.67 -73.53
N ASN A 724 -77.57 26.90 -73.49
CA ASN A 724 -78.17 28.13 -74.03
C ASN A 724 -78.69 29.14 -72.98
N LEU A 725 -78.48 28.93 -71.68
CA LEU A 725 -78.90 29.87 -70.62
C LEU A 725 -77.74 30.12 -69.66
N THR A 726 -77.14 31.31 -69.72
CA THR A 726 -76.03 31.71 -68.85
C THR A 726 -76.50 32.79 -67.88
N PHE A 727 -76.45 32.52 -66.59
CA PHE A 727 -76.60 33.55 -65.56
C PHE A 727 -75.23 34.03 -65.08
N ASN A 728 -74.89 35.28 -65.37
CA ASN A 728 -73.66 35.91 -64.87
C ASN A 728 -73.96 36.65 -63.57
N ASN A 729 -73.55 36.05 -62.45
CA ASN A 729 -73.76 36.58 -61.10
C ASN A 729 -72.96 37.87 -60.79
N VAL A 730 -71.98 38.25 -61.63
CA VAL A 730 -71.21 39.50 -61.46
C VAL A 730 -71.98 40.70 -62.04
N SER A 731 -72.65 40.52 -63.18
CA SER A 731 -73.50 41.53 -63.81
C SER A 731 -74.98 41.40 -63.45
N ASN A 732 -75.36 40.35 -62.71
CA ASN A 732 -76.74 39.95 -62.43
C ASN A 732 -77.60 39.79 -63.71
N THR A 733 -76.99 39.36 -64.81
CA THR A 733 -77.65 39.22 -66.12
C THR A 733 -77.89 37.76 -66.48
N LEU A 734 -79.09 37.49 -67.00
CA LEU A 734 -79.43 36.22 -67.67
C LEU A 734 -79.35 36.42 -69.18
N SER A 735 -78.47 35.68 -69.86
CA SER A 735 -78.32 35.71 -71.32
C SER A 735 -78.68 34.37 -71.96
N THR A 736 -79.32 34.45 -73.14
CA THR A 736 -79.68 33.33 -74.01
C THR A 736 -79.74 33.83 -75.46
N THR A 737 -79.47 32.94 -76.41
CA THR A 737 -79.66 33.21 -77.85
C THR A 737 -81.13 33.11 -78.27
N ASN A 738 -81.96 32.34 -77.54
CA ASN A 738 -83.39 32.15 -77.82
C ASN A 738 -84.17 32.00 -76.52
N LEU A 739 -85.17 32.87 -76.29
CA LEU A 739 -86.07 32.81 -75.13
C LEU A 739 -87.50 32.52 -75.58
N THR A 740 -87.89 31.24 -75.58
CA THR A 740 -89.28 30.83 -75.84
C THR A 740 -90.07 30.80 -74.53
N LEU A 741 -90.94 31.79 -74.33
CA LEU A 741 -91.84 31.87 -73.18
C LEU A 741 -93.19 31.24 -73.55
N ALA A 742 -93.50 30.07 -72.97
CA ALA A 742 -94.73 29.32 -73.25
C ALA A 742 -95.98 29.87 -72.52
N GLY A 743 -95.98 31.15 -72.16
CA GLY A 743 -97.03 31.80 -71.37
C GLY A 743 -96.77 33.30 -71.18
N ALA A 744 -97.67 33.99 -70.49
CA ALA A 744 -97.57 35.43 -70.29
C ALA A 744 -96.33 35.82 -69.47
N ALA A 745 -95.56 36.78 -69.98
CA ALA A 745 -94.40 37.34 -69.29
C ALA A 745 -94.73 38.73 -68.73
N THR A 746 -94.64 38.90 -67.42
CA THR A 746 -94.81 40.19 -66.73
C THR A 746 -93.45 40.76 -66.38
N VAL A 747 -93.08 41.89 -67.00
CA VAL A 747 -91.87 42.65 -66.64
C VAL A 747 -92.27 43.78 -65.70
N GLY A 748 -91.70 43.81 -64.50
CA GLY A 748 -92.02 44.81 -63.46
C GLY A 748 -91.43 46.22 -63.70
N GLY A 749 -91.10 46.56 -64.93
CA GLY A 749 -90.42 47.79 -65.33
C GLY A 749 -90.37 47.95 -66.85
N ASN A 750 -89.66 48.97 -67.34
CA ASN A 750 -89.62 49.30 -68.76
C ASN A 750 -89.03 48.16 -69.60
N VAL A 751 -89.71 47.80 -70.69
CA VAL A 751 -89.19 46.87 -71.70
C VAL A 751 -88.55 47.68 -72.82
N GLN A 752 -87.22 47.64 -72.92
CA GLN A 752 -86.48 48.17 -74.06
C GLN A 752 -86.19 47.03 -75.04
N VAL A 753 -86.59 47.19 -76.30
CA VAL A 753 -86.35 46.21 -77.37
C VAL A 753 -85.42 46.83 -78.40
N ASP A 754 -84.27 46.21 -78.62
CA ASP A 754 -83.32 46.58 -79.68
C ASP A 754 -83.64 45.78 -80.95
N GLY A 755 -84.75 46.15 -81.61
CA GLY A 755 -85.32 45.39 -82.73
C GLY A 755 -86.81 45.69 -82.96
N GLN A 756 -87.45 44.91 -83.83
CA GLN A 756 -88.85 45.11 -84.22
C GLN A 756 -89.81 44.21 -83.42
N ILE A 757 -90.87 44.81 -82.87
CA ILE A 757 -92.06 44.09 -82.39
C ILE A 757 -93.08 44.00 -83.54
N TRP A 758 -93.64 42.81 -83.77
CA TRP A 758 -94.70 42.57 -84.75
C TRP A 758 -95.70 41.53 -84.22
N ALA A 759 -96.94 41.57 -84.71
CA ALA A 759 -98.02 40.67 -84.31
C ALA A 759 -98.74 40.13 -85.54
N THR A 760 -98.97 38.82 -85.56
CA THR A 760 -99.54 38.09 -86.71
C THR A 760 -100.90 38.65 -87.11
N GLN A 761 -101.06 38.92 -88.42
CA GLN A 761 -102.32 39.30 -89.02
C GLN A 761 -103.12 38.06 -89.43
N SER A 762 -104.45 38.08 -89.33
CA SER A 762 -105.30 36.96 -89.78
C SER A 762 -106.66 37.43 -90.28
N ALA A 763 -107.26 36.64 -91.17
CA ALA A 763 -108.56 36.94 -91.76
C ALA A 763 -109.72 36.63 -90.80
N LEU A 764 -110.70 37.53 -90.75
CA LEU A 764 -112.03 37.24 -90.22
C LEU A 764 -112.86 36.54 -91.30
N VAL A 765 -113.80 35.70 -90.87
CA VAL A 765 -114.74 35.04 -91.78
C VAL A 765 -115.80 36.06 -92.23
N ASP A 766 -115.90 36.29 -93.53
CA ASP A 766 -116.97 37.10 -94.12
C ASP A 766 -118.34 36.42 -93.94
N GLY A 767 -119.36 37.21 -93.65
CA GLY A 767 -120.72 36.76 -93.41
C GLY A 767 -121.66 37.92 -93.12
N GLY A 768 -122.97 37.68 -93.15
CA GLY A 768 -123.99 38.73 -92.94
C GLY A 768 -123.80 39.52 -91.63
N THR A 769 -123.20 38.89 -90.62
CA THR A 769 -122.59 39.58 -89.49
C THR A 769 -121.19 39.00 -89.25
N ILE A 770 -120.18 39.86 -89.25
CA ILE A 770 -118.78 39.52 -89.00
C ILE A 770 -118.51 39.66 -87.50
N ASN A 771 -117.95 38.63 -86.88
CA ASN A 771 -117.57 38.62 -85.46
C ASN A 771 -116.05 38.80 -85.31
N TRP A 772 -115.62 39.64 -84.38
CA TRP A 772 -114.20 39.91 -84.14
C TRP A 772 -113.84 39.66 -82.67
N ASN A 773 -112.88 38.75 -82.42
CA ASN A 773 -112.30 38.49 -81.12
C ASN A 773 -110.89 39.09 -81.04
N LEU A 774 -110.74 40.11 -80.19
CA LEU A 774 -109.53 40.93 -80.09
C LEU A 774 -108.39 40.26 -79.30
N ASP A 775 -108.72 39.22 -78.52
CA ASP A 775 -107.74 38.42 -77.77
C ASP A 775 -106.94 37.48 -78.69
N THR A 776 -107.57 37.03 -79.79
CA THR A 776 -107.02 36.03 -80.72
C THR A 776 -106.57 36.61 -82.05
N ILE A 777 -107.22 37.69 -82.54
CA ILE A 777 -106.89 38.34 -83.82
C ILE A 777 -106.91 39.87 -83.61
N PRO A 778 -105.89 40.46 -82.95
CA PRO A 778 -105.82 41.92 -82.78
C PRO A 778 -105.56 42.67 -84.10
N ASN A 779 -104.90 42.00 -85.06
CA ASN A 779 -104.63 42.47 -86.41
C ASN A 779 -105.47 41.66 -87.41
N ALA A 780 -106.58 42.23 -87.87
CA ALA A 780 -107.58 41.56 -88.69
C ALA A 780 -107.55 42.01 -90.17
N THR A 781 -107.96 41.12 -91.06
CA THR A 781 -108.37 41.43 -92.44
C THR A 781 -109.78 40.90 -92.73
N VAL A 782 -110.54 41.51 -93.63
CA VAL A 782 -111.77 40.92 -94.19
C VAL A 782 -112.05 41.45 -95.58
N THR A 783 -112.46 40.58 -96.51
CA THR A 783 -112.96 40.97 -97.83
C THR A 783 -114.48 40.87 -97.84
N LEU A 784 -115.17 41.97 -98.13
CA LEU A 784 -116.64 42.02 -98.08
C LEU A 784 -117.25 41.49 -99.38
N ALA A 785 -117.84 40.29 -99.37
CA ALA A 785 -118.57 39.75 -100.53
C ALA A 785 -120.06 40.19 -100.57
N GLY A 786 -120.36 41.38 -100.02
CA GLY A 786 -121.71 41.94 -99.89
C GLY A 786 -121.78 42.99 -98.77
N ASN A 787 -122.95 43.62 -98.59
CA ASN A 787 -123.16 44.55 -97.47
C ASN A 787 -123.24 43.76 -96.16
N ARG A 788 -122.38 44.09 -95.18
CA ARG A 788 -122.21 43.35 -93.92
C ARG A 788 -122.44 44.22 -92.69
N SER A 789 -122.55 43.59 -91.53
CA SER A 789 -122.46 44.27 -90.22
C SER A 789 -121.28 43.71 -89.41
N LEU A 790 -120.41 44.56 -88.88
CA LEU A 790 -119.39 44.19 -87.91
C LEU A 790 -120.01 44.21 -86.50
N ALA A 791 -120.11 43.06 -85.85
CA ALA A 791 -120.65 42.95 -84.49
C ALA A 791 -119.76 43.67 -83.47
N ASN A 792 -120.31 44.00 -82.29
CA ASN A 792 -119.52 44.49 -81.17
C ASN A 792 -118.39 43.49 -80.85
N PRO A 793 -117.12 43.91 -80.80
CA PRO A 793 -116.02 42.98 -80.69
C PRO A 793 -115.89 42.44 -79.26
N THR A 794 -115.40 41.21 -79.16
CA THR A 794 -115.22 40.51 -77.88
C THR A 794 -113.81 40.71 -77.34
N ASN A 795 -113.67 40.65 -76.01
CA ASN A 795 -112.40 40.69 -75.28
C ASN A 795 -111.57 41.98 -75.42
N MET A 796 -112.24 43.12 -75.64
CA MET A 796 -111.64 44.47 -75.59
C MET A 796 -110.78 44.68 -74.34
N LYS A 797 -109.51 45.04 -74.52
CA LYS A 797 -108.60 45.50 -73.45
C LYS A 797 -108.46 47.02 -73.47
N ALA A 798 -108.53 47.67 -72.31
CA ALA A 798 -108.27 49.10 -72.18
C ALA A 798 -106.80 49.43 -72.55
N GLY A 799 -106.60 50.46 -73.38
CA GLY A 799 -105.29 50.83 -73.93
C GLY A 799 -104.83 49.95 -75.10
N GLY A 800 -105.59 48.93 -75.49
CA GLY A 800 -105.26 48.10 -76.65
C GLY A 800 -105.50 48.81 -77.97
N THR A 801 -104.52 48.72 -78.88
CA THR A 801 -104.61 49.17 -80.28
C THR A 801 -104.90 47.98 -81.18
N TYR A 802 -105.85 48.13 -82.09
CA TYR A 802 -106.33 47.07 -82.98
C TYR A 802 -106.51 47.59 -84.40
N TYR A 803 -106.28 46.73 -85.39
CA TYR A 803 -106.36 47.09 -86.80
C TYR A 803 -107.31 46.14 -87.52
N LEU A 804 -108.25 46.68 -88.30
CA LEU A 804 -109.04 45.93 -89.26
C LEU A 804 -108.80 46.50 -90.64
N ILE A 805 -108.21 45.69 -91.53
CA ILE A 805 -108.13 46.01 -92.96
C ILE A 805 -109.38 45.45 -93.64
N VAL A 806 -110.15 46.31 -94.30
CA VAL A 806 -111.36 45.94 -95.03
C VAL A 806 -111.08 46.08 -96.52
N THR A 807 -111.39 45.05 -97.28
CA THR A 807 -111.22 45.03 -98.74
C THR A 807 -112.60 44.88 -99.39
N GLN A 808 -112.90 45.71 -100.38
CA GLN A 808 -114.05 45.52 -101.26
C GLN A 808 -113.89 44.24 -102.09
N ASP A 809 -114.98 43.57 -102.47
CA ASP A 809 -114.88 42.54 -103.51
C ASP A 809 -114.61 43.14 -104.91
N GLY A 810 -114.45 42.28 -105.91
CA GLY A 810 -114.24 42.68 -107.31
C GLY A 810 -115.40 43.42 -107.99
N THR A 811 -116.51 43.70 -107.28
CA THR A 811 -117.60 44.58 -107.73
C THR A 811 -117.54 45.94 -107.05
N GLY A 812 -117.14 45.98 -105.78
CA GLY A 812 -117.17 47.18 -104.95
C GLY A 812 -118.58 47.56 -104.47
N ASN A 813 -118.69 48.82 -104.01
CA ASN A 813 -119.88 49.43 -103.42
C ASN A 813 -120.47 48.66 -102.23
N ARG A 814 -119.66 47.87 -101.49
CA ARG A 814 -120.09 47.17 -100.28
C ARG A 814 -120.02 48.08 -99.08
N THR A 815 -121.05 48.04 -98.24
CA THR A 815 -121.09 48.78 -96.97
C THR A 815 -120.80 47.85 -95.79
N LEU A 816 -120.17 48.41 -94.75
CA LEU A 816 -120.01 47.78 -93.45
C LEU A 816 -120.76 48.64 -92.41
N ALA A 817 -121.86 48.12 -91.89
CA ALA A 817 -122.48 48.67 -90.69
C ALA A 817 -121.66 48.26 -89.46
N PHE A 818 -121.72 49.05 -88.39
CA PHE A 818 -120.93 48.81 -87.17
C PHE A 818 -121.82 48.70 -85.94
N GLY A 819 -121.50 47.76 -85.07
CA GLY A 819 -122.12 47.63 -83.75
C GLY A 819 -121.93 48.84 -82.84
N THR A 820 -122.79 48.97 -81.83
CA THR A 820 -122.87 50.12 -80.92
C THR A 820 -121.61 50.43 -80.10
N ALA A 821 -120.65 49.49 -79.98
CA ALA A 821 -119.39 49.69 -79.28
C ALA A 821 -118.36 50.51 -80.10
N TYR A 822 -118.50 50.56 -81.43
CA TYR A 822 -117.64 51.37 -82.29
C TYR A 822 -118.04 52.85 -82.19
N LYS A 823 -117.05 53.71 -81.91
CA LYS A 823 -117.21 55.16 -81.72
C LYS A 823 -116.33 55.88 -82.72
N TRP A 824 -116.93 56.86 -83.39
CA TRP A 824 -116.32 57.58 -84.52
C TRP A 824 -116.22 59.09 -84.21
N PRO A 825 -115.31 59.83 -84.87
CA PRO A 825 -115.27 61.28 -84.77
C PRO A 825 -116.63 61.91 -85.04
N ASN A 826 -117.08 62.79 -84.14
CA ASN A 826 -118.39 63.45 -84.17
C ASN A 826 -119.61 62.50 -84.19
N GLY A 827 -119.43 61.20 -83.91
CA GLY A 827 -120.49 60.19 -83.88
C GLY A 827 -120.89 59.61 -85.25
N THR A 828 -120.36 60.15 -86.35
CA THR A 828 -120.71 59.72 -87.72
C THR A 828 -119.89 58.51 -88.15
N VAL A 829 -120.55 57.42 -88.56
CA VAL A 829 -119.87 56.25 -89.16
C VAL A 829 -119.18 56.68 -90.46
N PRO A 830 -117.87 56.43 -90.64
CA PRO A 830 -117.16 56.82 -91.84
C PRO A 830 -117.50 55.87 -93.00
N SER A 831 -117.71 56.42 -94.20
CA SER A 831 -117.99 55.65 -95.41
C SER A 831 -116.74 54.93 -95.91
N LEU A 832 -116.84 53.60 -96.11
CA LEU A 832 -115.83 52.83 -96.83
C LEU A 832 -115.69 53.28 -98.29
N SER A 833 -114.51 53.07 -98.86
CA SER A 833 -114.20 53.25 -100.28
C SER A 833 -115.00 52.27 -101.14
N THR A 834 -115.54 52.73 -102.26
CA THR A 834 -116.54 51.98 -103.05
C THR A 834 -116.01 51.35 -104.33
N ALA A 835 -114.75 51.58 -104.71
CA ALA A 835 -114.17 50.96 -105.90
C ALA A 835 -113.95 49.45 -105.70
N ALA A 836 -113.98 48.67 -106.80
CA ALA A 836 -113.71 47.24 -106.76
C ALA A 836 -112.29 46.96 -106.24
N ASN A 837 -112.16 46.01 -105.30
CA ASN A 837 -110.93 45.66 -104.59
C ASN A 837 -110.31 46.80 -103.74
N ALA A 838 -110.99 47.93 -103.53
CA ALA A 838 -110.47 49.02 -102.70
C ALA A 838 -110.16 48.54 -101.28
N VAL A 839 -108.99 48.92 -100.76
CA VAL A 839 -108.53 48.59 -99.40
C VAL A 839 -108.62 49.79 -98.48
N ASP A 840 -109.31 49.60 -97.37
CA ASP A 840 -109.48 50.57 -96.30
C ASP A 840 -108.84 50.02 -95.00
N ILE A 841 -108.24 50.88 -94.18
CA ILE A 841 -107.74 50.49 -92.85
C ILE A 841 -108.52 51.24 -91.77
N LEU A 842 -109.10 50.48 -90.83
CA LEU A 842 -109.73 51.01 -89.64
C LEU A 842 -108.83 50.72 -88.43
N THR A 843 -108.28 51.78 -87.86
CA THR A 843 -107.47 51.71 -86.64
C THR A 843 -108.35 52.05 -85.44
N PHE A 844 -108.27 51.24 -84.38
CA PHE A 844 -109.04 51.42 -83.16
C PHE A 844 -108.15 51.43 -81.93
N ILE A 845 -108.47 52.30 -80.97
CA ILE A 845 -107.98 52.21 -79.59
C ILE A 845 -109.17 51.93 -78.69
N SER A 846 -109.07 50.92 -77.81
CA SER A 846 -110.14 50.58 -76.88
C SER A 846 -109.92 51.13 -75.48
N ASN A 847 -111.02 51.44 -74.78
CA ASN A 847 -111.03 51.67 -73.34
C ASN A 847 -111.56 50.45 -72.53
N GLY A 848 -111.69 49.28 -73.16
CA GLY A 848 -112.27 48.07 -72.57
C GLY A 848 -113.79 47.93 -72.73
N THR A 849 -114.48 48.98 -73.18
CA THR A 849 -115.96 48.96 -73.38
C THR A 849 -116.37 49.51 -74.76
N ASN A 850 -115.62 50.48 -75.28
CA ASN A 850 -115.81 51.07 -76.61
C ASN A 850 -114.53 50.89 -77.45
N MET A 851 -114.69 50.98 -78.76
CA MET A 851 -113.61 51.03 -79.76
C MET A 851 -113.62 52.41 -80.41
N TYR A 852 -112.66 53.27 -80.09
CA TYR A 852 -112.52 54.59 -80.69
C TYR A 852 -111.77 54.44 -82.01
N GLY A 853 -112.49 54.56 -83.13
CA GLY A 853 -112.02 54.20 -84.45
C GLY A 853 -111.76 55.41 -85.36
N VAL A 854 -110.81 55.26 -86.27
CA VAL A 854 -110.60 56.14 -87.43
C VAL A 854 -110.43 55.28 -88.68
N LEU A 855 -111.12 55.65 -89.76
CA LEU A 855 -110.94 55.09 -91.10
C LEU A 855 -109.85 55.85 -91.85
N THR A 856 -108.93 55.14 -92.49
CA THR A 856 -108.06 55.66 -93.56
C THR A 856 -108.49 54.98 -94.87
N PRO A 857 -109.21 55.71 -95.76
CA PRO A 857 -109.82 55.12 -96.95
C PRO A 857 -108.88 55.07 -98.16
N ASN A 858 -109.07 54.06 -99.01
CA ASN A 858 -108.45 53.84 -100.33
C ASN A 858 -106.91 53.88 -100.33
N LEU A 859 -106.31 52.84 -99.75
CA LEU A 859 -104.87 52.60 -99.68
C LEU A 859 -104.38 51.58 -100.72
N SER A 860 -105.15 51.40 -101.79
CA SER A 860 -104.98 50.45 -102.91
C SER A 860 -105.05 51.15 -104.27
#